data_AF-A0A672R457-F1
#
_entry.id   AF-A0A672R457-F1
#
_cell.length_a   1.000
_cell.length_b   1.000
_cell.length_c   1.000
_cell.angle_alpha   90.00
_cell.angle_beta   90.00
_cell.angle_gamma   90.00
#
_symmetry.space_group_name_H-M   'P 1'
#
loop_
_entity.id
_entity.type
_entity.pdbx_description
1 polymer ?
#
loop_
_entity_poly.entity_id
_entity_poly.type
_entity_poly.pdbx_seq_one_letter_code
_entity_poly.pdbx_strand_id
1 'polypeptide(L)'
;QRFGVRNFFFEGSLLCSAQLLHKIIMPYAYLSLYLSEERDFFVVHHLADLKEGCISPLIHGTPITCKVENTERYTTRSKVHVCTLYTICLTHGEFTWMVKRKYKHFQELHRDLYKHKMILQFLPLGKFAIQRQQLASLTEEMPTLHGSDRIRRTSSKPKYLEEYLNNLLENAFYKNYHGMLDFLAISPLSFIKDLGPKGLRDPGVVSFVLLFDPELKVLVGSVYTDTKHGVCIENFSRKLVIKCSSYRQAQWWSHEIRSLSERCDFLQTHRFEGFAPPRPDTLTKWYVNGNGYFSDVADALEQAKEEIFITDWWLSPEVFLKRPATGTYWRLDKILRRKAEQGVKVCVLLYKELELALGISSVYSKRTLMNLHPNIKVMRHPDHVASVVFLWAHHEKMVAIDQSVAFVGGLDLAFGRWDDSDYRLSDVEPSQLEAALEVHLMLWMDEVDLSYNALLWLGKDYSNFIKRDWTQLDQPFQEIFFIKVKSQPRLPKTARSNTPPHIYVAMWEDLHNAAQMFTQRKKNQFFISCSDQKNVLNTIGDAIVKRILRAHSEGKKYRVFVVIPLLPGFEGDISQGGGNAIQAILHFTYRTFSVCRTINRGEQSILSRLKEQMQDEWTQYISLCGLRTHSELGQSPVTELIYVHSKALIADDRCYIIGSANINDRSMLGSRDSELAVLVEDEERVPSVMNGEEYQAGPLALALRKECFSVLLGAKSDPNLNIDDPVCDNFFNDVWNKIAQTNAIIYEKVFRCLPLDSIRNLRELQEHVNAENLSLTYPEKAKEELQAIQGILVHFPLHFLCEEYLLPPLKSKERMVPMEVWT
;
A
#
# COMPACT_ATOMS: atom_id res chain seq x y z
N GLN A 1 22.80 -20.64 32.61
CA GLN A 1 22.80 -19.50 33.56
C GLN A 1 23.28 -18.23 32.85
N ARG A 2 22.60 -17.09 33.04
CA ARG A 2 22.97 -15.70 32.62
C ARG A 2 23.34 -15.46 31.13
N PHE A 3 22.31 -15.26 30.29
CA PHE A 3 22.46 -14.63 28.97
C PHE A 3 21.63 -13.33 28.90
N GLY A 4 22.30 -12.17 29.00
CA GLY A 4 21.64 -10.88 28.78
C GLY A 4 21.70 -10.47 27.31
N VAL A 5 20.54 -10.38 26.65
CA VAL A 5 20.40 -9.86 25.28
C VAL A 5 20.25 -8.34 25.31
N ARG A 6 21.01 -7.62 24.46
CA ARG A 6 20.85 -6.17 24.28
C ARG A 6 20.00 -5.91 23.04
N ASN A 7 18.74 -5.57 23.24
CA ASN A 7 17.92 -5.02 22.16
C ASN A 7 18.42 -3.61 21.80
N PHE A 8 18.83 -3.44 20.55
CA PHE A 8 18.84 -2.15 19.86
C PHE A 8 17.75 -2.23 18.79
N PHE A 9 16.81 -1.31 18.82
CA PHE A 9 15.86 -1.08 17.72
C PHE A 9 16.42 0.06 16.86
N PHE A 10 16.38 -0.10 15.54
CA PHE A 10 16.42 1.00 14.58
C PHE A 10 15.60 0.62 13.33
N GLU A 11 15.28 1.64 12.56
CA GLU A 11 14.19 1.68 11.57
C GLU A 11 14.50 0.89 10.28
N GLY A 12 13.43 0.41 9.63
CA GLY A 12 13.52 -0.23 8.32
C GLY A 12 12.13 -0.46 7.73
N SER A 13 11.65 0.47 6.92
CA SER A 13 10.25 0.52 6.44
C SER A 13 9.84 -0.62 5.51
N LEU A 14 10.76 -1.17 4.70
CA LEU A 14 10.48 -2.35 3.86
C LEU A 14 10.33 -3.66 4.66
N LEU A 15 10.80 -3.70 5.91
CA LEU A 15 10.96 -4.96 6.63
C LEU A 15 9.68 -5.54 7.22
N CYS A 16 8.66 -4.74 7.58
CA CYS A 16 7.42 -5.33 8.14
C CYS A 16 6.66 -6.17 7.10
N SER A 17 6.44 -5.62 5.91
CA SER A 17 5.77 -6.32 4.80
C SER A 17 6.60 -7.52 4.33
N ALA A 18 7.92 -7.33 4.16
CA ALA A 18 8.84 -8.42 3.82
C ALA A 18 8.87 -9.52 4.90
N GLN A 19 8.81 -9.19 6.20
CA GLN A 19 8.77 -10.17 7.30
C GLN A 19 7.46 -10.96 7.37
N LEU A 20 6.34 -10.38 6.93
CA LEU A 20 5.07 -11.10 6.78
C LEU A 20 5.14 -12.08 5.61
N LEU A 21 5.61 -11.62 4.44
CA LEU A 21 5.84 -12.45 3.25
C LEU A 21 6.89 -13.55 3.49
N HIS A 22 7.96 -13.26 4.23
CA HIS A 22 9.03 -14.21 4.57
C HIS A 22 8.56 -15.31 5.53
N LYS A 23 7.43 -15.13 6.23
CA LYS A 23 6.71 -16.25 6.84
C LYS A 23 5.95 -17.04 5.78
N ILE A 24 5.06 -16.38 5.03
CA ILE A 24 4.11 -17.00 4.09
C ILE A 24 4.76 -17.97 3.07
N ILE A 25 6.03 -17.77 2.71
CA ILE A 25 6.73 -18.61 1.72
C ILE A 25 7.67 -19.66 2.39
N MET A 26 7.48 -19.97 3.69
CA MET A 26 8.23 -21.03 4.38
C MET A 26 7.48 -22.37 4.47
N PRO A 27 7.89 -23.38 3.70
CA PRO A 27 7.94 -24.75 4.19
C PRO A 27 9.23 -24.93 5.02
N TYR A 28 9.15 -24.62 6.32
CA TYR A 28 10.13 -24.96 7.37
C TYR A 28 11.62 -24.57 7.16
N ALA A 29 12.05 -23.52 7.87
CA ALA A 29 13.46 -23.32 8.24
C ALA A 29 13.62 -22.91 9.72
N TYR A 30 12.97 -23.66 10.63
CA TYR A 30 13.16 -23.46 12.08
C TYR A 30 14.45 -24.12 12.57
N LEU A 31 15.26 -23.39 13.34
CA LEU A 31 16.31 -23.99 14.16
C LEU A 31 15.70 -24.63 15.42
N SER A 32 14.88 -25.66 15.21
CA SER A 32 14.27 -26.46 16.27
C SER A 32 15.23 -27.58 16.69
N LEU A 33 15.85 -27.43 17.86
CA LEU A 33 16.41 -28.58 18.56
C LEU A 33 15.24 -29.37 19.14
N TYR A 34 14.97 -30.53 18.53
CA TYR A 34 13.89 -31.48 18.84
C TYR A 34 13.43 -31.50 20.31
N LEU A 35 12.11 -31.49 20.49
CA LEU A 35 11.40 -32.62 21.10
C LEU A 35 9.93 -32.59 20.64
N SER A 36 9.40 -33.76 20.27
CA SER A 36 8.01 -33.95 19.85
C SER A 36 7.09 -34.06 21.06
N GLU A 37 6.14 -33.14 21.21
CA GLU A 37 4.91 -33.30 21.99
C GLU A 37 3.98 -32.11 21.70
N GLU A 38 2.70 -32.39 21.41
CA GLU A 38 1.68 -31.35 21.34
C GLU A 38 1.49 -30.74 22.74
N ARG A 39 1.55 -29.41 22.85
CA ARG A 39 1.29 -28.69 24.11
C ARG A 39 0.56 -27.38 23.85
N ASP A 40 -0.51 -27.16 24.61
CA ASP A 40 -1.25 -25.90 24.61
C ASP A 40 -0.38 -24.72 25.06
N PHE A 41 -0.62 -23.56 24.45
CA PHE A 41 0.01 -22.31 24.86
C PHE A 41 -0.65 -21.77 26.14
N PHE A 42 0.05 -21.90 27.27
CA PHE A 42 -0.32 -21.20 28.48
C PHE A 42 -0.06 -19.69 28.34
N VAL A 43 -1.06 -18.87 28.69
CA VAL A 43 -0.89 -17.42 28.86
C VAL A 43 -0.02 -17.21 30.09
N VAL A 44 1.30 -17.07 29.88
CA VAL A 44 2.27 -16.87 30.98
C VAL A 44 2.05 -15.53 31.68
N HIS A 45 1.42 -14.54 31.02
CA HIS A 45 0.99 -13.32 31.70
C HIS A 45 -0.16 -12.57 31.01
N HIS A 46 -1.09 -12.05 31.81
CA HIS A 46 -2.08 -11.07 31.35
C HIS A 46 -1.44 -9.68 31.31
N LEU A 47 -1.19 -9.17 30.11
CA LEU A 47 -0.87 -7.75 29.91
C LEU A 47 -2.13 -6.94 30.17
N ALA A 48 -2.18 -6.22 31.30
CA ALA A 48 -3.22 -5.23 31.54
C ALA A 48 -3.18 -4.14 30.45
N ASP A 49 -4.36 -3.70 30.00
CA ASP A 49 -4.49 -2.82 28.84
C ASP A 49 -3.59 -1.58 28.90
N LEU A 50 -2.62 -1.50 27.99
CA LEU A 50 -1.93 -0.26 27.66
C LEU A 50 -2.88 0.64 26.87
N LYS A 51 -3.87 1.21 27.57
CA LYS A 51 -4.90 2.09 27.01
C LYS A 51 -4.27 3.25 26.24
N GLU A 52 -4.73 3.46 25.00
CA GLU A 52 -4.22 4.53 24.13
C GLU A 52 -4.53 5.91 24.72
N GLY A 53 -3.51 6.67 25.09
CA GLY A 53 -3.66 8.06 25.51
C GLY A 53 -2.43 8.67 26.18
N CYS A 54 -1.38 9.01 25.40
CA CYS A 54 -0.20 9.77 25.86
C CYS A 54 0.51 9.23 27.12
N ILE A 55 0.36 7.96 27.47
CA ILE A 55 1.04 7.35 28.61
C ILE A 55 2.47 7.00 28.21
N SER A 56 3.42 7.69 28.83
CA SER A 56 4.84 7.32 28.82
C SER A 56 5.00 5.85 29.23
N PRO A 57 5.96 5.09 28.67
CA PRO A 57 6.21 3.73 29.15
C PRO A 57 6.71 3.69 30.60
N LEU A 58 6.99 4.85 31.22
CA LEU A 58 7.32 5.00 32.63
C LEU A 58 6.09 4.86 33.54
N ILE A 59 6.29 4.27 34.72
CA ILE A 59 5.30 4.17 35.79
C ILE A 59 4.87 5.58 36.20
N HIS A 60 3.55 5.84 36.13
CA HIS A 60 2.97 7.15 36.45
C HIS A 60 3.32 7.59 37.88
N GLY A 61 3.61 8.89 38.07
CA GLY A 61 3.99 9.46 39.36
C GLY A 61 5.36 9.02 39.92
N THR A 62 6.05 8.07 39.29
CA THR A 62 7.32 7.53 39.79
C THR A 62 8.50 8.29 39.17
N PRO A 63 9.48 8.77 39.96
CA PRO A 63 10.67 9.42 39.42
C PRO A 63 11.57 8.39 38.70
N ILE A 64 12.37 8.87 37.76
CA ILE A 64 13.48 8.11 37.17
C ILE A 64 14.75 8.93 37.40
N THR A 65 15.76 8.31 37.98
CA THR A 65 17.04 8.95 38.30
C THR A 65 18.18 8.20 37.63
N CYS A 66 19.26 8.92 37.34
CA CYS A 66 20.47 8.36 36.77
C CYS A 66 21.71 8.67 37.62
N LYS A 67 22.69 7.77 37.55
CA LYS A 67 24.00 7.89 38.20
C LYS A 67 25.09 7.41 37.25
N VAL A 68 26.13 8.20 37.02
CA VAL A 68 27.20 7.92 36.06
C VAL A 68 28.40 7.32 36.80
N GLU A 69 28.33 6.02 37.04
CA GLU A 69 29.20 5.33 38.01
C GLU A 69 30.63 5.08 37.52
N ASN A 70 30.82 4.78 36.23
CA ASN A 70 32.10 4.31 35.73
C ASN A 70 32.43 4.82 34.33
N THR A 71 33.72 5.04 34.09
CA THR A 71 34.26 5.63 32.86
C THR A 71 35.36 4.74 32.29
N GLU A 72 35.04 3.95 31.26
CA GLU A 72 36.01 3.12 30.54
C GLU A 72 36.70 3.96 29.45
N ARG A 73 38.04 4.03 29.49
CA ARG A 73 38.86 4.67 28.45
C ARG A 73 39.48 3.60 27.57
N TYR A 74 39.06 3.54 26.30
CA TYR A 74 39.67 2.67 25.31
C TYR A 74 40.79 3.42 24.57
N THR A 75 42.02 2.91 24.70
CA THR A 75 43.14 3.28 23.82
C THR A 75 43.21 2.30 22.66
N THR A 76 42.85 2.74 21.46
CA THR A 76 43.22 2.02 20.23
C THR A 76 44.73 2.10 20.03
N ARG A 77 45.37 1.03 19.53
CA ARG A 77 46.82 1.00 19.21
C ARG A 77 47.16 1.78 17.92
N SER A 78 46.57 2.96 17.76
CA SER A 78 46.71 3.87 16.62
C SER A 78 46.51 5.31 17.10
N LYS A 79 47.14 6.29 16.42
CA LYS A 79 47.15 7.72 16.81
C LYS A 79 45.78 8.40 16.59
N VAL A 80 44.73 7.94 17.26
CA VAL A 80 43.35 8.44 17.16
C VAL A 80 42.76 8.63 18.58
N HIS A 81 41.87 9.61 18.75
CA HIS A 81 41.34 10.05 20.04
C HIS A 81 40.79 8.93 20.94
N VAL A 82 41.12 9.01 22.23
CA VAL A 82 40.56 8.17 23.31
C VAL A 82 39.03 8.27 23.32
N CYS A 83 38.35 7.14 23.15
CA CYS A 83 36.89 7.09 23.23
C CYS A 83 36.47 6.76 24.66
N THR A 84 35.83 7.72 25.32
CA THR A 84 35.34 7.61 26.69
C THR A 84 33.91 7.02 26.71
N LEU A 85 33.74 5.86 27.33
CA LEU A 85 32.46 5.17 27.48
C LEU A 85 31.96 5.31 28.93
N TYR A 86 30.79 5.91 29.09
CA TYR A 86 30.14 6.14 30.38
C TYR A 86 29.15 5.02 30.67
N THR A 87 29.21 4.46 31.87
CA THR A 87 28.19 3.54 32.40
C THR A 87 27.21 4.34 33.25
N ILE A 88 25.95 4.37 32.82
CA ILE A 88 24.85 5.08 33.47
C ILE A 88 23.97 4.02 34.13
N CYS A 89 23.91 4.05 35.45
CA CYS A 89 22.94 3.29 36.24
C CYS A 89 21.64 4.11 36.33
N LEU A 90 20.51 3.47 36.05
CA LEU A 90 19.18 4.09 35.99
C LEU A 90 18.26 3.36 36.96
N THR A 91 17.50 4.13 37.74
CA THR A 91 16.55 3.61 38.74
C THR A 91 15.17 4.23 38.51
N HIS A 92 14.13 3.40 38.48
CA HIS A 92 12.74 3.82 38.33
C HIS A 92 11.82 2.86 39.10
N GLY A 93 11.27 3.31 40.23
CA GLY A 93 10.53 2.44 41.16
C GLY A 93 11.44 1.32 41.69
N GLU A 94 10.96 0.08 41.67
CA GLU A 94 11.74 -1.11 42.04
C GLU A 94 12.76 -1.55 40.96
N PHE A 95 12.77 -0.91 39.78
CA PHE A 95 13.57 -1.35 38.63
C PHE A 95 14.89 -0.57 38.52
N THR A 96 16.01 -1.29 38.48
CA THR A 96 17.35 -0.73 38.24
C THR A 96 18.03 -1.40 37.05
N TRP A 97 18.60 -0.64 36.13
CA TRP A 97 19.36 -1.16 34.98
C TRP A 97 20.53 -0.26 34.58
N MET A 98 21.47 -0.81 33.80
CA MET A 98 22.62 -0.05 33.29
C MET A 98 22.57 0.13 31.78
N VAL A 99 22.91 1.32 31.30
CA VAL A 99 23.19 1.58 29.87
C VAL A 99 24.62 2.13 29.71
N LYS A 100 25.27 1.78 28.59
CA LYS A 100 26.57 2.34 28.22
C LYS A 100 26.41 3.33 27.07
N ARG A 101 27.00 4.53 27.18
CA ARG A 101 26.88 5.63 26.20
C ARG A 101 28.23 6.34 26.01
N LYS A 102 28.55 6.73 24.78
CA LYS A 102 29.72 7.56 24.44
C LYS A 102 29.34 9.04 24.55
N TYR A 103 30.29 9.96 24.75
CA TYR A 103 30.00 11.41 24.78
C TYR A 103 29.21 11.90 23.54
N LYS A 104 29.52 11.35 22.35
CA LYS A 104 28.78 11.63 21.10
C LYS A 104 27.27 11.39 21.23
N HIS A 105 26.85 10.33 21.93
CA HIS A 105 25.42 10.01 22.09
C HIS A 105 24.68 11.06 22.94
N PHE A 106 25.37 11.71 23.88
CA PHE A 106 24.79 12.84 24.63
C PHE A 106 24.67 14.08 23.72
N GLN A 107 25.63 14.30 22.81
CA GLN A 107 25.58 15.40 21.83
C GLN A 107 24.51 15.19 20.75
N GLU A 108 24.20 13.94 20.42
CA GLU A 108 23.10 13.55 19.53
C GLU A 108 21.76 13.80 20.23
N LEU A 109 21.54 13.19 21.41
CA LEU A 109 20.35 13.44 22.24
C LEU A 109 20.08 14.94 22.47
N HIS A 110 21.09 15.73 22.85
CA HIS A 110 20.94 17.16 23.06
C HIS A 110 20.46 17.90 21.81
N ARG A 111 21.01 17.55 20.64
CA ARG A 111 20.63 18.14 19.36
C ARG A 111 19.18 17.82 18.99
N ASP A 112 18.74 16.59 19.25
CA ASP A 112 17.41 16.14 18.85
C ASP A 112 16.33 16.67 19.80
N LEU A 113 16.60 16.73 21.11
CA LEU A 113 15.75 17.44 22.08
C LEU A 113 15.66 18.96 21.77
N TYR A 114 16.77 19.59 21.34
CA TYR A 114 16.76 20.99 20.94
C TYR A 114 15.94 21.23 19.67
N LYS A 115 16.10 20.39 18.62
CA LYS A 115 15.25 20.42 17.42
C LYS A 115 13.78 20.25 17.78
N HIS A 116 13.46 19.31 18.69
CA HIS A 116 12.09 19.08 19.14
C HIS A 116 11.47 20.31 19.82
N LYS A 117 12.24 20.99 20.70
CA LYS A 117 11.84 22.28 21.31
C LYS A 117 11.59 23.34 20.24
N MET A 118 12.49 23.49 19.26
CA MET A 118 12.38 24.49 18.20
C MET A 118 11.19 24.26 17.26
N ILE A 119 11.00 23.03 16.75
CA ILE A 119 9.92 22.73 15.79
C ILE A 119 8.53 23.07 16.38
N LEU A 120 8.31 22.80 17.66
CA LEU A 120 7.05 23.10 18.34
C LEU A 120 6.78 24.59 18.60
N GLN A 121 7.80 25.46 18.49
CA GLN A 121 7.63 26.92 18.54
C GLN A 121 7.10 27.50 17.21
N PHE A 122 7.40 26.87 16.08
CA PHE A 122 7.08 27.41 14.74
C PHE A 122 5.82 26.84 14.08
N LEU A 123 5.12 25.87 14.71
CA LEU A 123 3.92 25.24 14.14
C LEU A 123 2.60 25.98 14.52
N PRO A 124 1.77 26.46 13.57
CA PRO A 124 0.65 27.36 13.87
C PRO A 124 -0.73 26.67 14.02
N LEU A 125 -0.85 25.52 14.73
CA LEU A 125 -2.11 24.75 14.79
C LEU A 125 -2.61 24.36 16.20
N GLY A 126 -3.94 24.42 16.42
CA GLY A 126 -4.59 24.24 17.72
C GLY A 126 -4.49 22.85 18.37
N LYS A 127 -4.31 21.77 17.59
CA LYS A 127 -4.17 20.38 18.11
C LYS A 127 -2.92 20.21 19.00
N PHE A 128 -1.96 21.13 18.93
CA PHE A 128 -0.76 21.19 19.78
C PHE A 128 -0.92 22.03 21.07
N ALA A 129 -2.13 22.46 21.44
CA ALA A 129 -2.36 23.34 22.59
C ALA A 129 -1.78 22.78 23.90
N ILE A 130 -2.00 21.51 24.23
CA ILE A 130 -1.49 20.87 25.45
C ILE A 130 0.05 20.85 25.47
N GLN A 131 0.68 20.50 24.35
CA GLN A 131 2.14 20.44 24.23
C GLN A 131 2.77 21.84 24.25
N ARG A 132 2.07 22.86 23.73
CA ARG A 132 2.48 24.27 23.87
C ARG A 132 2.25 24.84 25.27
N GLN A 133 1.22 24.39 25.99
CA GLN A 133 1.00 24.74 27.39
C GLN A 133 2.10 24.13 28.28
N GLN A 134 2.52 22.90 27.99
CA GLN A 134 3.71 22.29 28.60
C GLN A 134 4.99 23.07 28.23
N LEU A 135 5.18 23.43 26.96
CA LEU A 135 6.32 24.23 26.49
C LEU A 135 6.39 25.62 27.16
N ALA A 136 5.23 26.27 27.38
CA ALA A 136 5.11 27.56 28.06
C ALA A 136 5.34 27.49 29.58
N SER A 137 5.24 26.29 30.17
CA SER A 137 5.59 26.03 31.58
C SER A 137 7.08 25.72 31.80
N LEU A 138 7.88 25.68 30.73
CA LEU A 138 9.33 25.50 30.82
C LEU A 138 10.02 26.81 31.22
N THR A 139 11.10 26.70 31.99
CA THR A 139 12.11 27.76 32.07
C THR A 139 12.71 28.03 30.68
N GLU A 140 13.06 29.29 30.40
CA GLU A 140 13.35 29.76 29.03
C GLU A 140 14.47 28.95 28.34
N GLU A 141 15.50 28.53 29.08
CA GLU A 141 16.68 27.85 28.54
C GLU A 141 16.67 26.32 28.72
N MET A 142 17.23 25.61 27.75
CA MET A 142 17.46 24.16 27.82
C MET A 142 18.74 23.88 28.62
N PRO A 143 18.81 22.82 29.46
CA PRO A 143 20.04 22.45 30.16
C PRO A 143 21.22 22.35 29.20
N THR A 144 22.30 23.08 29.48
CA THR A 144 23.48 23.08 28.61
C THR A 144 24.19 21.72 28.67
N LEU A 145 24.73 21.27 27.53
CA LEU A 145 25.69 20.13 27.46
C LEU A 145 27.16 20.61 27.54
N HIS A 146 27.36 21.92 27.60
CA HIS A 146 28.63 22.58 27.87
C HIS A 146 28.45 23.52 29.06
N GLY A 147 29.03 23.17 30.21
CA GLY A 147 28.94 23.98 31.42
C GLY A 147 29.54 25.37 31.19
N SER A 148 28.85 26.41 31.67
CA SER A 148 29.36 27.78 31.64
C SER A 148 30.65 27.89 32.46
N ASP A 149 31.55 28.81 32.07
CA ASP A 149 32.91 28.89 32.63
C ASP A 149 33.00 29.06 34.15
N ARG A 150 31.91 29.49 34.81
CA ARG A 150 31.81 29.56 36.29
C ARG A 150 31.75 28.18 36.97
N ILE A 151 31.26 27.13 36.31
CA ILE A 151 31.07 25.79 36.91
C ILE A 151 32.35 24.92 36.78
N ARG A 152 33.35 25.35 35.99
CA ARG A 152 34.60 24.61 35.76
C ARG A 152 35.48 24.33 37.00
N ARG A 153 35.13 24.83 38.20
CA ARG A 153 36.02 24.81 39.36
C ARG A 153 35.82 23.65 40.36
N THR A 154 34.76 22.83 40.28
CA THR A 154 34.50 21.81 41.35
C THR A 154 33.88 20.46 40.95
N SER A 155 33.41 20.20 39.72
CA SER A 155 32.79 18.92 39.35
C SER A 155 33.49 18.16 38.21
N SER A 156 33.44 16.82 38.24
CA SER A 156 34.06 15.96 37.24
C SER A 156 33.15 15.74 36.02
N LYS A 157 33.73 15.46 34.84
CA LYS A 157 32.95 15.28 33.59
C LYS A 157 31.84 14.20 33.69
N PRO A 158 32.01 13.06 34.39
CA PRO A 158 30.91 12.12 34.66
C PRO A 158 29.78 12.74 35.47
N LYS A 159 30.10 13.47 36.56
CA LYS A 159 29.11 14.12 37.43
C LYS A 159 28.33 15.21 36.69
N TYR A 160 28.98 15.95 35.80
CA TYR A 160 28.30 16.91 34.93
C TYR A 160 27.29 16.25 33.97
N LEU A 161 27.62 15.07 33.42
CA LEU A 161 26.69 14.31 32.56
C LEU A 161 25.53 13.69 33.36
N GLU A 162 25.76 13.34 34.62
CA GLU A 162 24.74 12.91 35.59
C GLU A 162 23.75 14.06 35.89
N GLU A 163 24.27 15.23 36.23
CA GLU A 163 23.48 16.46 36.46
C GLU A 163 22.66 16.82 35.20
N TYR A 164 23.28 16.83 34.01
CA TYR A 164 22.59 17.09 32.74
C TYR A 164 21.42 16.12 32.47
N LEU A 165 21.63 14.81 32.66
CA LEU A 165 20.58 13.82 32.42
C LEU A 165 19.46 13.89 33.46
N ASN A 166 19.77 14.06 34.74
CA ASN A 166 18.73 14.18 35.78
C ASN A 166 17.87 15.44 35.54
N ASN A 167 18.46 16.58 35.17
CA ASN A 167 17.72 17.80 34.81
C ASN A 167 16.76 17.59 33.61
N LEU A 168 17.10 16.72 32.65
CA LEU A 168 16.18 16.34 31.57
C LEU A 168 15.09 15.37 32.04
N LEU A 169 15.41 14.47 32.97
CA LEU A 169 14.49 13.47 33.51
C LEU A 169 13.46 14.05 34.49
N GLU A 170 13.77 15.16 35.16
CA GLU A 170 12.78 15.91 35.95
C GLU A 170 11.68 16.51 35.05
N ASN A 171 11.99 16.75 33.78
CA ASN A 171 11.10 17.45 32.87
C ASN A 171 10.25 16.49 32.02
N ALA A 172 8.92 16.53 32.18
CA ALA A 172 7.99 15.66 31.45
C ALA A 172 8.06 15.80 29.92
N PHE A 173 8.41 16.98 29.40
CA PHE A 173 8.53 17.25 27.96
C PHE A 173 9.73 16.51 27.34
N TYR A 174 10.88 16.52 28.01
CA TYR A 174 12.07 15.81 27.53
C TYR A 174 12.07 14.31 27.91
N LYS A 175 11.63 13.97 29.14
CA LYS A 175 11.60 12.59 29.66
C LYS A 175 10.80 11.62 28.78
N ASN A 176 9.67 12.09 28.25
CA ASN A 176 8.74 11.25 27.49
C ASN A 176 9.00 11.27 25.97
N TYR A 177 10.01 12.02 25.51
CA TYR A 177 10.41 12.05 24.10
C TYR A 177 11.06 10.71 23.70
N HIS A 178 10.72 10.17 22.52
CA HIS A 178 11.22 8.86 22.08
C HIS A 178 12.75 8.75 22.12
N GLY A 179 13.47 9.75 21.59
CA GLY A 179 14.94 9.76 21.62
C GLY A 179 15.54 9.76 23.03
N MET A 180 14.80 10.24 24.04
CA MET A 180 15.20 10.13 25.45
C MET A 180 14.96 8.70 25.96
N LEU A 181 13.80 8.11 25.68
CA LEU A 181 13.48 6.72 26.03
C LEU A 181 14.47 5.73 25.39
N ASP A 182 14.85 5.93 24.13
CA ASP A 182 15.87 5.14 23.42
C ASP A 182 17.27 5.36 24.00
N PHE A 183 17.62 6.60 24.34
CA PHE A 183 18.88 6.90 25.03
C PHE A 183 18.96 6.15 26.38
N LEU A 184 17.85 6.01 27.10
CA LEU A 184 17.74 5.27 28.35
C LEU A 184 17.52 3.75 28.15
N ALA A 185 17.33 3.31 26.90
CA ALA A 185 16.95 1.94 26.52
C ALA A 185 15.66 1.45 27.21
N ILE A 186 14.62 2.28 27.22
CA ILE A 186 13.29 2.00 27.78
C ILE A 186 12.35 1.61 26.65
N SER A 187 11.51 0.61 26.89
CA SER A 187 10.48 0.13 25.97
C SER A 187 9.14 -0.03 26.71
N PRO A 188 8.00 -0.17 26.01
CA PRO A 188 6.69 -0.41 26.65
C PRO A 188 6.64 -1.64 27.59
N LEU A 189 7.58 -2.58 27.47
CA LEU A 189 7.67 -3.79 28.29
C LEU A 189 8.65 -3.66 29.47
N SER A 190 9.32 -2.53 29.64
CA SER A 190 10.50 -2.42 30.53
C SER A 190 10.21 -2.48 32.04
N PHE A 191 8.96 -2.31 32.47
CA PHE A 191 8.57 -2.25 33.89
C PHE A 191 7.44 -3.23 34.26
N ILE A 192 7.34 -4.34 33.53
CA ILE A 192 6.44 -5.45 33.87
C ILE A 192 7.17 -6.35 34.87
N LYS A 193 6.67 -6.41 36.12
CA LYS A 193 7.35 -7.04 37.27
C LYS A 193 7.77 -8.48 37.00
N ASP A 194 6.94 -9.25 36.29
CA ASP A 194 7.16 -10.67 36.08
C ASP A 194 8.01 -11.02 34.86
N LEU A 195 8.40 -10.07 34.01
CA LEU A 195 9.41 -10.33 32.97
C LEU A 195 10.85 -10.41 33.53
N GLY A 196 11.00 -10.29 34.86
CA GLY A 196 12.26 -10.29 35.58
C GLY A 196 13.06 -9.00 35.34
N PRO A 197 14.25 -8.87 35.95
CA PRO A 197 15.14 -7.75 35.71
C PRO A 197 15.65 -7.77 34.25
N LYS A 198 14.93 -7.06 33.37
CA LYS A 198 15.17 -6.93 31.92
C LYS A 198 15.46 -8.26 31.20
N GLY A 199 14.41 -9.06 31.02
CA GLY A 199 14.34 -10.06 29.93
C GLY A 199 15.09 -11.36 30.20
N LEU A 200 14.78 -12.03 31.30
CA LEU A 200 15.28 -13.37 31.62
C LEU A 200 14.19 -14.22 32.29
N ARG A 201 13.48 -15.06 31.51
CA ARG A 201 12.73 -16.22 32.02
C ARG A 201 12.75 -17.42 31.05
N ASP A 202 12.59 -18.57 31.69
CA ASP A 202 12.28 -19.95 31.29
C ASP A 202 12.88 -20.61 30.03
N PRO A 203 13.52 -21.80 30.18
CA PRO A 203 13.96 -22.62 29.05
C PRO A 203 12.78 -23.39 28.45
N GLY A 204 12.47 -23.12 27.18
CA GLY A 204 11.46 -23.86 26.41
C GLY A 204 10.58 -23.00 25.52
N VAL A 205 10.51 -21.69 25.76
CA VAL A 205 9.74 -20.75 24.93
C VAL A 205 10.63 -20.09 23.88
N VAL A 206 10.16 -19.99 22.64
CA VAL A 206 10.83 -19.24 21.56
C VAL A 206 10.86 -17.75 21.94
N SER A 207 12.03 -17.27 22.35
CA SER A 207 12.20 -15.90 22.87
C SER A 207 12.37 -14.82 21.80
N PHE A 208 12.76 -15.21 20.58
CA PHE A 208 12.81 -14.37 19.39
C PHE A 208 12.92 -15.25 18.13
N VAL A 209 12.64 -14.67 16.97
CA VAL A 209 12.94 -15.25 15.66
C VAL A 209 13.93 -14.32 14.95
N LEU A 210 14.91 -14.90 14.24
CA LEU A 210 15.83 -14.20 13.37
C LEU A 210 15.69 -14.82 11.97
N LEU A 211 15.36 -14.00 10.98
CA LEU A 211 15.14 -14.47 9.61
C LEU A 211 16.46 -14.51 8.83
N PHE A 212 16.56 -15.45 7.89
CA PHE A 212 17.60 -15.48 6.88
C PHE A 212 17.22 -14.49 5.77
N ASP A 213 17.73 -13.26 5.88
CA ASP A 213 17.57 -12.19 4.88
C ASP A 213 18.91 -11.87 4.19
N PRO A 214 18.94 -11.19 3.03
CA PRO A 214 20.17 -10.97 2.25
C PRO A 214 21.34 -10.27 2.97
N GLU A 215 21.13 -9.66 4.14
CA GLU A 215 22.21 -9.09 4.97
C GLU A 215 22.70 -10.04 6.08
N LEU A 216 22.27 -11.30 6.07
CA LEU A 216 22.66 -12.33 7.04
C LEU A 216 24.17 -12.53 7.08
N LYS A 217 24.80 -12.11 8.18
CA LYS A 217 26.24 -12.26 8.44
C LYS A 217 26.45 -13.07 9.71
N VAL A 218 27.21 -14.16 9.56
CA VAL A 218 27.67 -14.99 10.67
C VAL A 218 29.16 -14.70 10.90
N LEU A 219 29.50 -14.08 12.03
CA LEU A 219 30.82 -13.51 12.32
C LEU A 219 31.37 -14.09 13.63
N VAL A 220 32.61 -14.62 13.61
CA VAL A 220 33.23 -15.28 14.79
C VAL A 220 34.32 -14.40 15.38
N GLY A 221 34.37 -14.32 16.72
CA GLY A 221 35.48 -13.74 17.46
C GLY A 221 35.18 -12.43 18.17
N SER A 222 36.16 -11.96 18.95
CA SER A 222 35.98 -10.85 19.89
C SER A 222 35.70 -9.50 19.23
N VAL A 223 36.19 -9.29 18.00
CA VAL A 223 35.99 -8.05 17.22
C VAL A 223 34.50 -7.78 16.94
N TYR A 224 33.69 -8.84 16.78
CA TYR A 224 32.28 -8.72 16.38
C TYR A 224 31.29 -8.93 17.53
N THR A 225 31.75 -9.54 18.63
CA THR A 225 30.91 -10.08 19.71
C THR A 225 31.17 -9.48 21.09
N ASP A 226 32.26 -8.72 21.27
CA ASP A 226 32.78 -8.28 22.58
C ASP A 226 33.04 -9.46 23.56
N THR A 227 33.25 -10.69 23.05
CA THR A 227 33.47 -11.89 23.87
C THR A 227 34.68 -12.70 23.43
N LYS A 228 35.34 -13.40 24.38
CA LYS A 228 36.52 -14.22 24.09
C LYS A 228 36.22 -15.34 23.08
N HIS A 229 35.07 -15.98 23.20
CA HIS A 229 34.57 -17.02 22.32
C HIS A 229 33.08 -16.78 22.07
N GLY A 230 32.72 -16.41 20.85
CA GLY A 230 31.34 -16.14 20.49
C GLY A 230 31.12 -16.01 19.00
N VAL A 231 29.84 -16.12 18.62
CA VAL A 231 29.33 -15.96 17.26
C VAL A 231 28.33 -14.82 17.26
N CYS A 232 28.50 -13.87 16.36
CA CYS A 232 27.52 -12.86 16.02
C CYS A 232 26.74 -13.35 14.80
N ILE A 233 25.41 -13.30 14.87
CA ILE A 233 24.53 -13.48 13.72
C ILE A 233 23.75 -12.18 13.59
N GLU A 234 24.00 -11.42 12.55
CA GLU A 234 23.32 -10.16 12.26
C GLU A 234 22.60 -10.24 10.91
N ASN A 235 21.48 -9.56 10.79
CA ASN A 235 20.64 -9.48 9.59
C ASN A 235 20.12 -8.04 9.46
N PHE A 236 19.26 -7.73 8.48
CA PHE A 236 18.72 -6.36 8.29
C PHE A 236 18.09 -5.74 9.55
N SER A 237 17.49 -6.56 10.42
CA SER A 237 16.66 -6.12 11.54
C SER A 237 17.31 -6.22 12.91
N ARG A 238 18.24 -7.16 13.11
CA ARG A 238 18.67 -7.62 14.44
C ARG A 238 20.10 -8.14 14.43
N LYS A 239 20.72 -8.08 15.61
CA LYS A 239 22.04 -8.64 15.91
C LYS A 239 21.97 -9.52 17.15
N LEU A 240 22.19 -10.82 16.97
CA LEU A 240 22.28 -11.83 18.03
C LEU A 240 23.75 -12.14 18.31
N VAL A 241 24.13 -12.25 19.59
CA VAL A 241 25.47 -12.71 20.00
C VAL A 241 25.36 -13.94 20.89
N ILE A 242 25.78 -15.09 20.36
CA ILE A 242 25.88 -16.36 21.07
C ILE A 242 27.26 -16.42 21.75
N LYS A 243 27.29 -16.49 23.08
CA LYS A 243 28.52 -16.76 23.84
C LYS A 243 28.78 -18.24 23.88
N CYS A 244 29.99 -18.66 23.53
CA CYS A 244 30.40 -20.06 23.48
C CYS A 244 31.40 -20.38 24.60
N SER A 245 31.44 -21.63 25.05
CA SER A 245 32.42 -22.08 26.06
C SER A 245 33.84 -22.18 25.50
N SER A 246 33.98 -22.38 24.19
CA SER A 246 35.26 -22.54 23.49
C SER A 246 35.23 -21.96 22.08
N TYR A 247 36.41 -21.68 21.53
CA TYR A 247 36.56 -21.28 20.12
C TYR A 247 36.05 -22.37 19.15
N ARG A 248 36.27 -23.65 19.48
CA ARG A 248 35.76 -24.79 18.68
C ARG A 248 34.22 -24.76 18.60
N GLN A 249 33.54 -24.49 19.71
CA GLN A 249 32.08 -24.37 19.72
C GLN A 249 31.59 -23.14 18.94
N ALA A 250 32.32 -22.02 18.98
CA ALA A 250 31.99 -20.85 18.17
C ALA A 250 32.17 -21.09 16.67
N GLN A 251 33.23 -21.79 16.27
CA GLN A 251 33.43 -22.20 14.88
C GLN A 251 32.38 -23.21 14.41
N TRP A 252 32.01 -24.17 15.27
CA TRP A 252 30.94 -25.12 14.97
C TRP A 252 29.60 -24.42 14.72
N TRP A 253 29.12 -23.59 15.66
CA TRP A 253 27.90 -22.80 15.45
C TRP A 253 27.96 -21.93 14.18
N SER A 254 29.10 -21.32 13.88
CA SER A 254 29.26 -20.52 12.67
C SER A 254 29.27 -21.36 11.39
N HIS A 255 29.68 -22.62 11.44
CA HIS A 255 29.68 -23.52 10.29
C HIS A 255 28.26 -24.03 10.03
N GLU A 256 27.57 -24.55 11.05
CA GLU A 256 26.21 -25.08 10.92
C GLU A 256 25.23 -24.01 10.39
N ILE A 257 25.26 -22.80 10.96
CA ILE A 257 24.36 -21.72 10.52
C ILE A 257 24.66 -21.30 9.07
N ARG A 258 25.93 -21.29 8.64
CA ARG A 258 26.27 -21.01 7.24
C ARG A 258 25.83 -22.14 6.31
N SER A 259 26.02 -23.41 6.67
CA SER A 259 25.58 -24.53 5.83
C SER A 259 24.06 -24.63 5.70
N LEU A 260 23.31 -24.27 6.76
CA LEU A 260 21.86 -24.08 6.69
C LEU A 260 21.49 -22.89 5.77
N SER A 261 22.26 -21.81 5.83
CA SER A 261 22.02 -20.61 5.02
C SER A 261 22.26 -20.85 3.52
N GLU A 262 23.24 -21.69 3.14
CA GLU A 262 23.59 -22.00 1.74
C GLU A 262 22.41 -22.61 0.95
N ARG A 263 21.48 -23.29 1.63
CA ARG A 263 20.28 -23.92 1.04
C ARG A 263 19.03 -23.04 1.08
N CYS A 264 19.13 -21.82 1.58
CA CYS A 264 17.99 -20.92 1.71
C CYS A 264 17.79 -20.10 0.43
N ASP A 265 16.68 -20.33 -0.27
CA ASP A 265 16.27 -19.54 -1.44
C ASP A 265 16.38 -18.03 -1.16
N PHE A 266 15.87 -17.57 -0.01
CA PHE A 266 15.70 -16.15 0.33
C PHE A 266 17.00 -15.40 0.68
N LEU A 267 18.16 -16.08 0.61
CA LEU A 267 19.49 -15.44 0.68
C LEU A 267 20.11 -15.22 -0.69
N GLN A 268 19.51 -15.77 -1.75
CA GLN A 268 19.97 -15.64 -3.12
C GLN A 268 19.10 -14.64 -3.88
N THR A 269 19.71 -13.94 -4.82
CA THR A 269 19.01 -13.06 -5.75
C THR A 269 18.52 -13.89 -6.94
N HIS A 270 17.20 -13.91 -7.16
CA HIS A 270 16.57 -14.76 -8.17
C HIS A 270 16.33 -14.03 -9.49
N ARG A 271 15.59 -14.69 -10.40
CA ARG A 271 15.12 -14.13 -11.66
C ARG A 271 14.59 -12.71 -11.46
N PHE A 272 15.00 -11.80 -12.36
CA PHE A 272 14.72 -10.37 -12.33
C PHE A 272 15.42 -9.56 -11.22
N GLU A 273 16.16 -10.16 -10.29
CA GLU A 273 16.54 -9.62 -8.97
C GLU A 273 15.47 -9.79 -7.86
N GLY A 274 14.57 -10.77 -8.03
CA GLY A 274 13.55 -11.09 -7.03
C GLY A 274 14.11 -11.76 -5.77
N PHE A 275 13.40 -11.58 -4.65
CA PHE A 275 13.73 -12.26 -3.37
C PHE A 275 13.24 -13.72 -3.34
N ALA A 276 12.36 -14.11 -4.26
CA ALA A 276 11.79 -15.45 -4.37
C ALA A 276 12.06 -16.04 -5.77
N PRO A 277 12.39 -17.33 -5.89
CA PRO A 277 12.52 -18.00 -7.18
C PRO A 277 11.15 -18.23 -7.83
N PRO A 278 11.11 -18.46 -9.16
CA PRO A 278 9.94 -19.06 -9.80
C PRO A 278 9.55 -20.37 -9.13
N ARG A 279 8.25 -20.63 -9.00
CA ARG A 279 7.69 -21.86 -8.44
C ARG A 279 6.90 -22.58 -9.55
N PRO A 280 7.46 -23.62 -10.21
CA PRO A 280 6.72 -24.40 -11.21
C PRO A 280 5.52 -25.11 -10.56
N ASP A 281 4.59 -25.61 -11.38
CA ASP A 281 3.42 -26.38 -10.94
C ASP A 281 2.50 -25.67 -9.89
N THR A 282 2.58 -24.34 -9.80
CA THR A 282 1.81 -23.56 -8.81
C THR A 282 0.36 -23.36 -9.25
N LEU A 283 -0.58 -24.00 -8.54
CA LEU A 283 -2.01 -23.78 -8.71
C LEU A 283 -2.36 -22.30 -8.53
N THR A 284 -2.88 -21.68 -9.59
CA THR A 284 -3.16 -20.25 -9.64
C THR A 284 -4.58 -19.99 -10.16
N LYS A 285 -5.29 -19.04 -9.53
CA LYS A 285 -6.60 -18.56 -9.96
C LYS A 285 -6.58 -17.05 -10.16
N TRP A 286 -7.35 -16.57 -11.13
CA TRP A 286 -7.51 -15.16 -11.47
C TRP A 286 -8.96 -14.69 -11.21
N TYR A 287 -9.16 -13.41 -10.86
CA TYR A 287 -10.47 -12.84 -10.52
C TYR A 287 -10.81 -11.56 -11.27
N VAL A 288 -12.04 -11.51 -11.77
CA VAL A 288 -12.66 -10.33 -12.35
C VAL A 288 -13.55 -9.64 -11.34
N ASN A 289 -13.21 -8.38 -11.09
CA ASN A 289 -13.85 -7.46 -10.14
C ASN A 289 -13.81 -7.99 -8.69
N GLY A 290 -14.50 -7.31 -7.78
CA GLY A 290 -14.49 -7.67 -6.36
C GLY A 290 -15.29 -8.94 -6.06
N ASN A 291 -16.37 -9.22 -6.79
CA ASN A 291 -17.36 -10.25 -6.41
C ASN A 291 -16.73 -11.65 -6.20
N GLY A 292 -16.08 -12.20 -7.23
CA GLY A 292 -15.43 -13.51 -7.12
C GLY A 292 -14.27 -13.53 -6.11
N TYR A 293 -13.48 -12.46 -6.07
CA TYR A 293 -12.35 -12.34 -5.13
C TYR A 293 -12.81 -12.37 -3.67
N PHE A 294 -13.76 -11.51 -3.31
CA PHE A 294 -14.23 -11.42 -1.93
C PHE A 294 -14.97 -12.69 -1.50
N SER A 295 -15.70 -13.35 -2.40
CA SER A 295 -16.33 -14.64 -2.12
C SER A 295 -15.30 -15.71 -1.74
N ASP A 296 -14.26 -15.89 -2.56
CA ASP A 296 -13.23 -16.91 -2.32
C ASP A 296 -12.33 -16.55 -1.12
N VAL A 297 -12.04 -15.26 -0.89
CA VAL A 297 -11.38 -14.79 0.34
C VAL A 297 -12.22 -15.15 1.57
N ALA A 298 -13.54 -14.97 1.52
CA ALA A 298 -14.42 -15.31 2.64
C ALA A 298 -14.42 -16.81 2.94
N ASP A 299 -14.46 -17.66 1.91
CA ASP A 299 -14.40 -19.12 2.07
C ASP A 299 -13.04 -19.59 2.58
N ALA A 300 -11.94 -18.96 2.14
CA ALA A 300 -10.60 -19.27 2.64
C ALA A 300 -10.41 -18.83 4.10
N LEU A 301 -10.89 -17.63 4.47
CA LEU A 301 -10.88 -17.15 5.85
C LEU A 301 -11.70 -18.07 6.78
N GLU A 302 -12.89 -18.53 6.36
CA GLU A 302 -13.70 -19.44 7.16
C GLU A 302 -13.02 -20.81 7.36
N GLN A 303 -12.20 -21.25 6.41
CA GLN A 303 -11.44 -22.51 6.48
C GLN A 303 -10.14 -22.46 7.30
N ALA A 304 -9.64 -21.27 7.65
CA ALA A 304 -8.36 -21.09 8.36
C ALA A 304 -8.27 -21.88 9.68
N LYS A 305 -7.08 -22.39 10.02
CA LYS A 305 -6.85 -23.21 11.22
C LYS A 305 -5.78 -22.66 12.16
N GLU A 306 -4.79 -21.94 11.65
CA GLU A 306 -3.61 -21.52 12.41
C GLU A 306 -3.39 -20.01 12.36
N GLU A 307 -3.23 -19.45 11.16
CA GLU A 307 -2.79 -18.06 10.97
C GLU A 307 -3.48 -17.39 9.77
N ILE A 308 -3.97 -16.17 9.97
CA ILE A 308 -4.48 -15.27 8.94
C ILE A 308 -3.59 -14.03 8.93
N PHE A 309 -2.98 -13.73 7.79
CA PHE A 309 -2.19 -12.51 7.57
C PHE A 309 -2.88 -11.61 6.56
N ILE A 310 -3.05 -10.33 6.91
CA ILE A 310 -3.67 -9.33 6.04
C ILE A 310 -2.75 -8.11 5.93
N THR A 311 -2.51 -7.64 4.72
CA THR A 311 -1.90 -6.33 4.47
C THR A 311 -2.85 -5.52 3.60
N ASP A 312 -3.18 -4.30 4.02
CA ASP A 312 -4.08 -3.41 3.29
C ASP A 312 -3.63 -1.95 3.37
N TRP A 313 -3.78 -1.21 2.27
CA TRP A 313 -3.64 0.26 2.29
C TRP A 313 -4.80 0.91 3.04
N TRP A 314 -6.00 0.35 2.90
CA TRP A 314 -7.17 0.70 3.70
C TRP A 314 -8.04 -0.54 3.89
N LEU A 315 -8.44 -0.84 5.13
CA LEU A 315 -9.34 -1.94 5.49
C LEU A 315 -10.60 -1.38 6.16
N SER A 316 -11.78 -1.83 5.73
CA SER A 316 -13.08 -1.50 6.35
C SER A 316 -13.63 -2.73 7.09
N PRO A 317 -13.58 -2.79 8.43
CA PRO A 317 -13.91 -4.02 9.18
C PRO A 317 -15.32 -4.56 8.91
N GLU A 318 -16.27 -3.68 8.64
CA GLU A 318 -17.69 -3.99 8.44
C GLU A 318 -18.04 -4.31 6.97
N VAL A 319 -17.05 -4.47 6.08
CA VAL A 319 -17.29 -4.84 4.68
C VAL A 319 -17.89 -6.25 4.56
N PHE A 320 -18.92 -6.40 3.73
CA PHE A 320 -19.50 -7.68 3.38
C PHE A 320 -18.77 -8.30 2.19
N LEU A 321 -18.27 -9.52 2.39
CA LEU A 321 -17.48 -10.25 1.40
C LEU A 321 -18.35 -11.07 0.42
N LYS A 322 -19.55 -11.47 0.83
CA LYS A 322 -20.56 -12.13 -0.02
C LYS A 322 -21.86 -11.34 -0.02
N ARG A 323 -22.54 -11.27 -1.17
CA ARG A 323 -23.64 -10.32 -1.43
C ARG A 323 -24.74 -10.90 -2.33
N PRO A 324 -26.00 -10.42 -2.25
CA PRO A 324 -26.52 -9.48 -1.26
C PRO A 324 -26.40 -10.05 0.16
N ALA A 325 -26.21 -9.16 1.15
CA ALA A 325 -26.00 -9.59 2.52
C ALA A 325 -27.34 -10.02 3.12
N THR A 326 -27.53 -11.32 3.39
CA THR A 326 -28.73 -11.87 4.06
C THR A 326 -28.61 -11.95 5.57
N GLY A 327 -27.44 -11.60 6.12
CA GLY A 327 -27.11 -11.62 7.54
C GLY A 327 -25.65 -11.25 7.75
N THR A 328 -25.21 -11.11 9.01
CA THR A 328 -23.85 -10.64 9.33
C THR A 328 -22.75 -11.71 9.18
N TYR A 329 -23.08 -12.95 8.82
CA TYR A 329 -22.15 -14.08 8.79
C TYR A 329 -20.92 -13.83 7.89
N TRP A 330 -21.11 -13.25 6.70
CA TRP A 330 -20.05 -12.97 5.72
C TRP A 330 -19.45 -11.55 5.82
N ARG A 331 -19.64 -10.87 6.96
CA ARG A 331 -18.98 -9.59 7.26
C ARG A 331 -17.57 -9.85 7.80
N LEU A 332 -16.58 -9.09 7.33
CA LEU A 332 -15.16 -9.37 7.57
C LEU A 332 -14.82 -9.47 9.08
N ASP A 333 -15.22 -8.49 9.88
CA ASP A 333 -15.07 -8.48 11.34
C ASP A 333 -15.68 -9.73 12.01
N LYS A 334 -16.86 -10.19 11.55
CA LYS A 334 -17.54 -11.37 12.09
C LYS A 334 -16.79 -12.65 11.75
N ILE A 335 -16.27 -12.79 10.53
CA ILE A 335 -15.43 -13.94 10.15
C ILE A 335 -14.17 -13.96 11.02
N LEU A 336 -13.40 -12.86 11.03
CA LEU A 336 -12.15 -12.77 11.78
C LEU A 336 -12.35 -13.03 13.28
N ARG A 337 -13.46 -12.55 13.86
CA ARG A 337 -13.83 -12.85 15.25
C ARG A 337 -14.07 -14.35 15.46
N ARG A 338 -14.92 -15.00 14.65
CA ARG A 338 -15.19 -16.46 14.78
C ARG A 338 -13.91 -17.29 14.69
N LYS A 339 -13.03 -16.96 13.74
CA LYS A 339 -11.75 -17.66 13.58
C LYS A 339 -10.82 -17.41 14.76
N ALA A 340 -10.76 -16.19 15.26
CA ALA A 340 -9.97 -15.86 16.44
C ALA A 340 -10.46 -16.57 17.71
N GLU A 341 -11.79 -16.71 17.89
CA GLU A 341 -12.43 -17.50 18.96
C GLU A 341 -12.13 -19.01 18.83
N GLN A 342 -11.96 -19.52 17.60
CA GLN A 342 -11.50 -20.89 17.31
C GLN A 342 -9.98 -21.10 17.50
N GLY A 343 -9.23 -20.08 17.93
CA GLY A 343 -7.79 -20.15 18.20
C GLY A 343 -6.88 -19.63 17.08
N VAL A 344 -7.43 -19.30 15.90
CA VAL A 344 -6.65 -18.77 14.76
C VAL A 344 -6.03 -17.41 15.13
N LYS A 345 -4.75 -17.22 14.81
CA LYS A 345 -4.05 -15.94 15.01
C LYS A 345 -4.28 -15.04 13.81
N VAL A 346 -4.78 -13.83 14.03
CA VAL A 346 -5.01 -12.87 12.94
C VAL A 346 -4.01 -11.73 13.10
N CYS A 347 -3.08 -11.56 12.17
CA CYS A 347 -2.13 -10.45 12.15
C CYS A 347 -2.38 -9.55 10.95
N VAL A 348 -2.71 -8.28 11.20
CA VAL A 348 -3.02 -7.28 10.17
C VAL A 348 -1.97 -6.18 10.19
N LEU A 349 -1.44 -5.82 9.02
CA LEU A 349 -0.61 -4.64 8.80
C LEU A 349 -1.40 -3.63 7.96
N LEU A 350 -1.66 -2.45 8.52
CA LEU A 350 -2.33 -1.36 7.82
C LEU A 350 -1.34 -0.23 7.51
N TYR A 351 -1.53 0.44 6.38
CA TYR A 351 -0.93 1.75 6.19
C TYR A 351 -1.44 2.73 7.26
N LYS A 352 -0.49 3.46 7.87
CA LYS A 352 -0.79 4.57 8.77
C LYS A 352 -0.76 5.86 7.95
N GLU A 353 -1.92 6.44 7.72
CA GLU A 353 -2.10 7.66 6.97
C GLU A 353 -1.69 8.93 7.74
N LEU A 354 -1.43 9.99 6.97
CA LEU A 354 -1.50 11.36 7.46
C LEU A 354 -2.98 11.78 7.55
N GLU A 355 -3.55 11.79 8.76
CA GLU A 355 -4.96 12.16 9.06
C GLU A 355 -5.41 13.49 8.41
N LEU A 356 -4.49 14.40 8.12
CA LEU A 356 -4.76 15.71 7.50
C LEU A 356 -4.87 15.67 5.97
N ALA A 357 -4.53 14.54 5.33
CA ALA A 357 -4.42 14.39 3.88
C ALA A 357 -5.23 13.21 3.32
N LEU A 358 -5.62 12.23 4.13
CA LEU A 358 -6.36 11.04 3.72
C LEU A 358 -7.40 10.65 4.78
N GLY A 359 -8.63 10.35 4.34
CA GLY A 359 -9.77 10.03 5.22
C GLY A 359 -9.87 8.58 5.71
N ILE A 360 -8.94 7.69 5.33
CA ILE A 360 -9.07 6.22 5.48
C ILE A 360 -9.22 5.71 6.92
N SER A 361 -8.87 6.52 7.92
CA SER A 361 -9.10 6.28 9.34
C SER A 361 -8.55 4.93 9.84
N SER A 362 -7.30 4.57 9.53
CA SER A 362 -6.72 3.26 9.91
C SER A 362 -6.70 3.03 11.43
N VAL A 363 -6.75 4.12 12.22
CA VAL A 363 -6.91 4.06 13.69
C VAL A 363 -8.25 3.46 14.12
N TYR A 364 -9.33 3.70 13.37
CA TYR A 364 -10.63 3.08 13.59
C TYR A 364 -10.54 1.58 13.30
N SER A 365 -10.09 1.20 12.10
CA SER A 365 -9.96 -0.21 11.70
C SER A 365 -9.10 -1.02 12.67
N LYS A 366 -7.96 -0.45 13.13
CA LYS A 366 -7.13 -1.04 14.18
C LYS A 366 -7.92 -1.28 15.47
N ARG A 367 -8.62 -0.25 15.98
CA ARG A 367 -9.36 -0.32 17.24
C ARG A 367 -10.52 -1.32 17.16
N THR A 368 -11.32 -1.26 16.09
CA THR A 368 -12.43 -2.19 15.87
C THR A 368 -11.93 -3.63 15.87
N LEU A 369 -10.94 -3.95 15.03
CA LEU A 369 -10.42 -5.32 14.92
C LEU A 369 -9.76 -5.84 16.21
N MET A 370 -8.93 -5.03 16.88
CA MET A 370 -8.27 -5.45 18.13
C MET A 370 -9.25 -5.64 19.31
N ASN A 371 -10.40 -4.97 19.28
CA ASN A 371 -11.44 -5.13 20.29
C ASN A 371 -12.28 -6.41 20.12
N LEU A 372 -12.18 -7.11 18.98
CA LEU A 372 -12.97 -8.32 18.71
C LEU A 372 -12.49 -9.54 19.51
N HIS A 373 -11.17 -9.77 19.57
CA HIS A 373 -10.59 -10.93 20.25
C HIS A 373 -9.07 -10.75 20.49
N PRO A 374 -8.48 -11.23 21.62
CA PRO A 374 -7.04 -11.12 21.88
C PRO A 374 -6.13 -11.79 20.84
N ASN A 375 -6.60 -12.78 20.08
CA ASN A 375 -5.82 -13.38 18.97
C ASN A 375 -5.70 -12.48 17.73
N ILE A 376 -6.41 -11.34 17.68
CA ILE A 376 -6.32 -10.37 16.59
C ILE A 376 -5.32 -9.27 16.98
N LYS A 377 -4.27 -9.11 16.18
CA LYS A 377 -3.20 -8.11 16.35
C LYS A 377 -3.13 -7.23 15.12
N VAL A 378 -3.23 -5.92 15.30
CA VAL A 378 -3.16 -4.95 14.20
C VAL A 378 -2.01 -3.97 14.42
N MET A 379 -1.09 -3.93 13.47
CA MET A 379 -0.01 -2.94 13.37
C MET A 379 -0.36 -1.87 12.33
N ARG A 380 0.17 -0.66 12.53
CA ARG A 380 0.05 0.45 11.58
C ARG A 380 1.43 1.07 11.36
N HIS A 381 1.79 1.36 10.11
CA HIS A 381 3.09 1.95 9.76
C HIS A 381 2.96 2.78 8.45
N PRO A 382 3.72 3.88 8.24
CA PRO A 382 4.80 4.43 9.06
C PRO A 382 4.34 5.35 10.20
N ASP A 383 5.15 5.43 11.25
CA ASP A 383 4.98 6.45 12.29
C ASP A 383 5.48 7.81 11.80
N HIS A 384 4.55 8.68 11.40
CA HIS A 384 4.86 10.09 11.12
C HIS A 384 5.21 10.84 12.41
N VAL A 385 6.44 11.33 12.50
CA VAL A 385 6.91 12.21 13.59
C VAL A 385 7.02 13.65 13.10
N ALA A 386 6.89 14.63 13.98
CA ALA A 386 6.81 16.06 13.60
C ALA A 386 8.05 16.60 12.84
N SER A 387 9.15 15.85 12.81
CA SER A 387 10.39 16.15 12.06
C SER A 387 10.57 15.33 10.78
N VAL A 388 9.78 14.27 10.54
CA VAL A 388 9.89 13.38 9.37
C VAL A 388 8.48 12.97 8.94
N VAL A 389 8.02 13.57 7.84
CA VAL A 389 6.80 13.15 7.15
C VAL A 389 7.19 12.16 6.06
N PHE A 390 6.89 10.88 6.26
CA PHE A 390 6.95 9.89 5.18
C PHE A 390 5.84 10.18 4.16
N LEU A 391 6.23 10.35 2.88
CA LEU A 391 5.31 10.62 1.75
C LEU A 391 4.78 9.32 1.10
N TRP A 392 5.28 8.18 1.57
CA TRP A 392 5.10 6.86 0.97
C TRP A 392 4.25 5.95 1.83
N ALA A 393 3.54 5.04 1.18
CA ALA A 393 2.55 4.16 1.81
C ALA A 393 2.94 2.67 1.76
N HIS A 394 2.31 1.88 2.65
CA HIS A 394 2.13 0.46 2.41
C HIS A 394 0.95 0.30 1.47
N HIS A 395 1.20 -0.13 0.23
CA HIS A 395 0.19 -0.16 -0.81
C HIS A 395 -0.07 -1.58 -1.33
N GLU A 396 0.70 -2.58 -0.88
CA GLU A 396 0.36 -3.99 -1.04
C GLU A 396 -1.05 -4.34 -0.50
N LYS A 397 -1.77 -5.20 -1.24
CA LYS A 397 -3.00 -5.85 -0.77
C LYS A 397 -2.79 -7.35 -0.82
N MET A 398 -2.91 -8.00 0.32
CA MET A 398 -2.67 -9.44 0.46
C MET A 398 -3.51 -10.02 1.59
N VAL A 399 -4.06 -11.20 1.36
CA VAL A 399 -4.61 -12.07 2.41
C VAL A 399 -3.94 -13.43 2.28
N ALA A 400 -3.27 -13.90 3.33
CA ALA A 400 -2.69 -15.24 3.36
C ALA A 400 -3.27 -16.06 4.51
N ILE A 401 -3.62 -17.31 4.22
CA ILE A 401 -4.29 -18.24 5.13
C ILE A 401 -3.36 -19.45 5.32
N ASP A 402 -3.07 -19.76 6.58
CA ASP A 402 -2.27 -20.89 7.05
C ASP A 402 -0.94 -21.07 6.28
N GLN A 403 -0.38 -19.95 5.79
CA GLN A 403 0.82 -19.88 4.95
C GLN A 403 0.80 -20.81 3.71
N SER A 404 -0.40 -21.21 3.27
CA SER A 404 -0.61 -22.19 2.18
C SER A 404 -1.46 -21.64 1.02
N VAL A 405 -2.34 -20.69 1.29
CA VAL A 405 -3.14 -19.98 0.28
C VAL A 405 -2.89 -18.48 0.41
N ALA A 406 -2.57 -17.81 -0.70
CA ALA A 406 -2.34 -16.37 -0.73
C ALA A 406 -3.14 -15.70 -1.86
N PHE A 407 -3.83 -14.62 -1.49
CA PHE A 407 -4.54 -13.72 -2.37
C PHE A 407 -3.69 -12.45 -2.53
N VAL A 408 -3.44 -12.01 -3.76
CA VAL A 408 -2.61 -10.85 -4.10
C VAL A 408 -3.28 -10.06 -5.23
N GLY A 409 -3.30 -8.72 -5.15
CA GLY A 409 -3.78 -7.90 -6.27
C GLY A 409 -4.09 -6.45 -5.91
N GLY A 410 -4.99 -5.84 -6.69
CA GLY A 410 -5.40 -4.44 -6.55
C GLY A 410 -6.65 -4.20 -5.69
N LEU A 411 -7.09 -5.19 -4.92
CA LEU A 411 -8.31 -5.17 -4.11
C LEU A 411 -7.98 -5.13 -2.62
N ASP A 412 -8.19 -3.96 -2.00
CA ASP A 412 -8.18 -3.88 -0.54
C ASP A 412 -9.47 -4.47 0.06
N LEU A 413 -9.44 -4.96 1.30
CA LEU A 413 -10.64 -5.35 2.04
C LEU A 413 -11.41 -4.13 2.59
N ALA A 414 -11.86 -3.24 1.69
CA ALA A 414 -12.49 -1.97 2.04
C ALA A 414 -13.72 -1.60 1.19
N PHE A 415 -14.44 -0.58 1.65
CA PHE A 415 -15.61 -0.03 0.99
C PHE A 415 -15.34 0.42 -0.46
N GLY A 416 -16.36 0.28 -1.30
CA GLY A 416 -16.34 0.63 -2.73
C GLY A 416 -15.41 -0.22 -3.59
N ARG A 417 -14.93 -1.38 -3.12
CA ARG A 417 -14.14 -2.34 -3.93
C ARG A 417 -14.97 -3.47 -4.52
N TRP A 418 -16.08 -3.83 -3.90
CA TRP A 418 -16.94 -4.89 -4.41
C TRP A 418 -17.71 -4.39 -5.63
N ASP A 419 -17.63 -5.17 -6.70
CA ASP A 419 -18.34 -4.96 -7.95
C ASP A 419 -18.39 -6.29 -8.69
N ASP A 420 -19.35 -6.45 -9.59
CA ASP A 420 -19.43 -7.55 -10.56
C ASP A 420 -19.25 -7.01 -11.98
N SER A 421 -19.54 -7.82 -13.00
CA SER A 421 -19.36 -7.41 -14.41
C SER A 421 -20.49 -6.53 -14.94
N ASP A 422 -21.56 -6.28 -14.16
CA ASP A 422 -22.69 -5.45 -14.60
C ASP A 422 -22.43 -3.96 -14.33
N TYR A 423 -21.50 -3.63 -13.42
CA TYR A 423 -21.08 -2.26 -13.08
C TYR A 423 -22.25 -1.29 -12.82
N ARG A 424 -23.33 -1.79 -12.19
CA ARG A 424 -24.61 -1.07 -11.96
C ARG A 424 -24.39 0.32 -11.37
N LEU A 425 -25.03 1.37 -11.88
CA LEU A 425 -24.88 2.73 -11.32
C LEU A 425 -25.80 3.02 -10.12
N SER A 426 -26.89 2.25 -9.99
CA SER A 426 -27.83 2.24 -8.89
C SER A 426 -27.76 0.91 -8.11
N ASP A 427 -28.26 0.92 -6.88
CA ASP A 427 -28.41 -0.27 -6.01
C ASP A 427 -29.88 -0.55 -5.66
N VAL A 428 -30.81 0.19 -6.27
CA VAL A 428 -32.24 0.17 -5.95
C VAL A 428 -33.02 0.32 -7.24
N GLU A 429 -33.81 -0.71 -7.56
CA GLU A 429 -34.90 -0.59 -8.52
C GLU A 429 -36.02 0.27 -7.92
N PRO A 430 -36.77 1.07 -8.72
CA PRO A 430 -37.84 1.93 -8.21
C PRO A 430 -38.89 1.20 -7.35
N SER A 431 -39.12 -0.09 -7.63
CA SER A 431 -40.04 -0.98 -6.90
C SER A 431 -39.51 -1.50 -5.55
N GLN A 432 -38.20 -1.42 -5.30
CA GLN A 432 -37.54 -1.96 -4.09
C GLN A 432 -37.21 -0.88 -3.05
N LEU A 433 -37.50 0.39 -3.37
CA LEU A 433 -37.09 1.55 -2.58
C LEU A 433 -37.62 1.55 -1.14
N GLU A 434 -38.85 1.11 -0.89
CA GLU A 434 -39.43 1.09 0.45
C GLU A 434 -38.77 0.04 1.34
N ALA A 435 -38.60 -1.20 0.84
CA ALA A 435 -37.89 -2.26 1.55
C ALA A 435 -36.41 -1.90 1.82
N ALA A 436 -35.75 -1.24 0.87
CA ALA A 436 -34.39 -0.72 1.04
C ALA A 436 -34.27 0.29 2.21
N LEU A 437 -35.33 1.05 2.50
CA LEU A 437 -35.36 2.02 3.59
C LEU A 437 -35.58 1.35 4.95
N GLU A 438 -36.44 0.34 5.03
CA GLU A 438 -36.62 -0.46 6.24
C GLU A 438 -35.29 -1.11 6.65
N VAL A 439 -34.60 -1.77 5.70
CA VAL A 439 -33.26 -2.33 5.92
C VAL A 439 -32.26 -1.26 6.38
N HIS A 440 -32.27 -0.08 5.75
CA HIS A 440 -31.36 1.00 6.13
C HIS A 440 -31.59 1.53 7.55
N LEU A 441 -32.86 1.60 7.99
CA LEU A 441 -33.21 1.99 9.36
C LEU A 441 -32.83 0.89 10.38
N MET A 442 -32.98 -0.38 10.02
CA MET A 442 -32.64 -1.52 10.89
C MET A 442 -31.13 -1.68 11.13
N LEU A 443 -30.27 -1.24 10.19
CA LEU A 443 -28.80 -1.30 10.32
C LEU A 443 -28.20 -0.52 11.52
N TRP A 444 -29.03 0.24 12.25
CA TRP A 444 -28.66 0.99 13.44
C TRP A 444 -28.87 0.20 14.74
N MET A 445 -29.41 -1.02 14.67
CA MET A 445 -29.68 -1.92 15.79
C MET A 445 -28.66 -3.07 15.83
N ASP A 446 -28.25 -3.53 17.02
CA ASP A 446 -27.16 -4.51 17.16
C ASP A 446 -27.49 -5.91 16.59
N GLU A 447 -28.77 -6.26 16.46
CA GLU A 447 -29.26 -7.45 15.78
C GLU A 447 -30.08 -7.04 14.54
N VAL A 448 -29.39 -6.97 13.39
CA VAL A 448 -30.02 -6.64 12.09
C VAL A 448 -30.49 -7.91 11.40
N ASP A 449 -31.81 -8.06 11.24
CA ASP A 449 -32.35 -9.00 10.26
C ASP A 449 -32.15 -8.44 8.85
N LEU A 450 -31.31 -9.11 8.07
CA LEU A 450 -31.03 -8.78 6.68
C LEU A 450 -31.65 -9.80 5.71
N SER A 451 -32.53 -10.69 6.17
CA SER A 451 -33.12 -11.76 5.34
C SER A 451 -33.90 -11.24 4.12
N TYR A 452 -34.44 -10.03 4.20
CA TYR A 452 -35.15 -9.33 3.12
C TYR A 452 -34.29 -8.30 2.36
N ASN A 453 -32.98 -8.20 2.66
CA ASN A 453 -32.11 -7.23 2.00
C ASN A 453 -31.80 -7.61 0.55
N ALA A 454 -32.21 -6.75 -0.38
CA ALA A 454 -31.84 -6.83 -1.80
C ALA A 454 -30.59 -6.00 -2.16
N LEU A 455 -30.16 -5.08 -1.29
CA LEU A 455 -29.06 -4.14 -1.56
C LEU A 455 -27.70 -4.83 -1.59
N LEU A 456 -26.87 -4.41 -2.53
CA LEU A 456 -25.50 -4.85 -2.69
C LEU A 456 -24.50 -3.93 -1.98
N TRP A 457 -24.73 -2.62 -1.92
CA TRP A 457 -23.78 -1.64 -1.34
C TRP A 457 -24.38 -0.94 -0.11
N LEU A 458 -24.29 -1.59 1.05
CA LEU A 458 -24.84 -1.05 2.31
C LEU A 458 -24.01 0.14 2.85
N GLY A 459 -24.68 1.26 3.14
CA GLY A 459 -24.10 2.38 3.87
C GLY A 459 -22.94 3.07 3.13
N LYS A 460 -21.78 3.22 3.81
CA LYS A 460 -20.56 3.84 3.27
C LYS A 460 -19.95 3.10 2.07
N ASP A 461 -20.42 1.89 1.80
CA ASP A 461 -20.00 1.10 0.65
C ASP A 461 -20.56 1.63 -0.67
N TYR A 462 -21.77 2.21 -0.66
CA TYR A 462 -22.31 2.96 -1.79
C TYR A 462 -21.59 4.31 -1.88
N SER A 463 -20.74 4.47 -2.90
CA SER A 463 -19.74 5.54 -2.91
C SER A 463 -19.44 6.09 -4.31
N ASN A 464 -19.06 7.37 -4.37
CA ASN A 464 -18.56 8.04 -5.57
C ASN A 464 -17.46 9.04 -5.15
N PHE A 465 -16.23 8.55 -5.05
CA PHE A 465 -15.08 9.28 -4.49
C PHE A 465 -14.54 10.43 -5.37
N ILE A 466 -15.03 10.57 -6.60
CA ILE A 466 -14.76 11.77 -7.41
C ILE A 466 -15.69 12.92 -6.98
N LYS A 467 -16.96 12.60 -6.69
CA LYS A 467 -17.95 13.57 -6.20
C LYS A 467 -17.74 13.93 -4.73
N ARG A 468 -17.36 12.97 -3.88
CA ARG A 468 -17.12 13.16 -2.45
C ARG A 468 -16.36 11.98 -1.82
N ASP A 469 -15.29 12.26 -1.10
CA ASP A 469 -14.49 11.28 -0.35
C ASP A 469 -15.24 10.74 0.89
N TRP A 470 -14.77 9.62 1.44
CA TRP A 470 -15.37 8.99 2.61
C TRP A 470 -15.17 9.83 3.88
N THR A 471 -16.27 10.06 4.61
CA THR A 471 -16.28 10.77 5.90
C THR A 471 -17.04 9.97 6.95
N GLN A 472 -16.70 10.08 8.24
CA GLN A 472 -17.37 9.38 9.36
C GLN A 472 -17.38 7.85 9.17
N LEU A 473 -16.18 7.27 8.96
CA LEU A 473 -16.01 5.81 8.80
C LEU A 473 -16.32 5.02 10.09
N ASP A 474 -16.37 5.70 11.23
CA ASP A 474 -16.86 5.17 12.51
C ASP A 474 -18.38 4.90 12.52
N GLN A 475 -19.08 5.35 11.48
CA GLN A 475 -20.51 5.17 11.28
C GLN A 475 -20.78 4.44 9.94
N PRO A 476 -20.36 3.16 9.79
CA PRO A 476 -20.29 2.46 8.51
C PRO A 476 -21.64 2.32 7.78
N PHE A 477 -22.75 2.36 8.52
CA PHE A 477 -24.10 2.29 7.95
C PHE A 477 -24.89 3.60 8.04
N GLN A 478 -24.33 4.69 8.60
CA GLN A 478 -25.03 5.97 8.69
C GLN A 478 -24.64 6.89 7.54
N GLU A 479 -25.56 7.06 6.58
CA GLU A 479 -25.58 8.16 5.61
C GLU A 479 -27.02 8.52 5.24
N ILE A 480 -27.22 9.66 4.58
CA ILE A 480 -28.53 10.04 4.01
C ILE A 480 -28.77 9.25 2.72
N PHE A 481 -29.00 7.95 2.87
CA PHE A 481 -29.27 6.97 1.81
C PHE A 481 -30.30 7.50 0.80
N PHE A 482 -31.38 8.12 1.29
CA PHE A 482 -32.48 8.64 0.48
C PHE A 482 -32.11 9.78 -0.48
N ILE A 483 -31.12 10.63 -0.14
CA ILE A 483 -30.68 11.71 -1.03
C ILE A 483 -29.72 11.15 -2.08
N LYS A 484 -28.70 10.37 -1.67
CA LYS A 484 -27.68 9.87 -2.60
C LYS A 484 -28.25 8.85 -3.58
N VAL A 485 -28.93 7.80 -3.12
CA VAL A 485 -29.38 6.70 -3.99
C VAL A 485 -30.42 7.16 -5.03
N LYS A 486 -31.17 8.25 -4.76
CA LYS A 486 -32.12 8.83 -5.73
C LYS A 486 -31.53 9.84 -6.72
N SER A 487 -30.37 10.44 -6.44
CA SER A 487 -29.86 11.59 -7.21
C SER A 487 -28.39 11.50 -7.63
N GLN A 488 -27.65 10.52 -7.12
CA GLN A 488 -26.22 10.35 -7.40
C GLN A 488 -25.91 8.88 -7.70
N PRO A 489 -25.50 8.54 -8.94
CA PRO A 489 -25.00 7.21 -9.23
C PRO A 489 -23.72 6.94 -8.44
N ARG A 490 -23.54 5.69 -7.99
CA ARG A 490 -22.25 5.24 -7.46
C ARG A 490 -21.19 5.30 -8.57
N LEU A 491 -19.92 5.23 -8.17
CA LEU A 491 -18.80 5.09 -9.09
C LEU A 491 -18.42 3.60 -9.18
N PRO A 492 -18.76 2.87 -10.26
CA PRO A 492 -18.38 1.48 -10.38
C PRO A 492 -16.86 1.37 -10.46
N LYS A 493 -16.32 0.27 -9.93
CA LYS A 493 -14.88 0.11 -9.76
C LYS A 493 -14.43 -1.22 -10.33
N THR A 494 -13.68 -1.17 -11.44
CA THR A 494 -12.85 -2.32 -11.81
C THR A 494 -11.64 -2.36 -10.86
N ALA A 495 -11.83 -2.93 -9.67
CA ALA A 495 -10.76 -3.32 -8.77
C ALA A 495 -10.62 -4.85 -8.86
N ARG A 496 -9.42 -5.33 -9.17
CA ARG A 496 -9.22 -6.70 -9.64
C ARG A 496 -7.92 -7.27 -9.06
N SER A 497 -8.03 -8.50 -8.57
CA SER A 497 -6.92 -9.46 -8.49
C SER A 497 -6.99 -10.33 -9.75
N ASN A 498 -6.65 -9.69 -10.88
CA ASN A 498 -6.45 -10.25 -12.22
C ASN A 498 -7.45 -9.85 -13.31
N THR A 499 -7.44 -8.57 -13.72
CA THR A 499 -7.91 -8.05 -15.03
C THR A 499 -7.52 -6.54 -15.17
N PRO A 500 -7.42 -5.92 -16.35
CA PRO A 500 -6.67 -4.66 -16.60
C PRO A 500 -7.14 -3.41 -15.84
N PRO A 501 -6.20 -2.56 -15.39
CA PRO A 501 -5.83 -1.30 -16.02
C PRO A 501 -4.72 -1.52 -17.02
N HIS A 502 -4.82 -0.82 -18.14
CA HIS A 502 -3.94 -1.06 -19.27
C HIS A 502 -4.09 -2.51 -19.74
N ILE A 503 -4.86 -2.73 -20.81
CA ILE A 503 -4.64 -3.94 -21.61
C ILE A 503 -3.32 -3.74 -22.35
N TYR A 504 -2.20 -3.69 -21.64
CA TYR A 504 -0.97 -4.18 -22.22
C TYR A 504 -1.19 -5.69 -22.39
N VAL A 505 -1.93 -6.05 -23.44
CA VAL A 505 -1.63 -7.17 -24.33
C VAL A 505 -0.49 -6.63 -25.17
N ALA A 506 0.67 -7.17 -24.88
CA ALA A 506 1.97 -6.81 -25.42
C ALA A 506 2.74 -8.11 -25.69
N MET A 507 3.91 -8.08 -26.33
CA MET A 507 4.72 -9.30 -26.46
C MET A 507 5.57 -9.55 -25.21
N TRP A 508 6.01 -10.79 -25.04
CA TRP A 508 6.84 -11.28 -23.94
C TRP A 508 8.01 -10.35 -23.56
N GLU A 509 8.63 -9.67 -24.52
CA GLU A 509 9.71 -8.73 -24.25
C GLU A 509 9.28 -7.53 -23.40
N ASP A 510 8.06 -6.99 -23.59
CA ASP A 510 7.53 -5.91 -22.77
C ASP A 510 7.14 -6.40 -21.37
N LEU A 511 6.63 -7.64 -21.27
CA LEU A 511 6.42 -8.28 -19.97
C LEU A 511 7.74 -8.65 -19.28
N HIS A 512 8.81 -8.97 -20.00
CA HIS A 512 10.15 -9.24 -19.45
C HIS A 512 10.84 -7.95 -18.99
N ASN A 513 10.78 -6.88 -19.79
CA ASN A 513 11.24 -5.54 -19.40
C ASN A 513 10.46 -5.04 -18.19
N ALA A 514 9.14 -5.23 -18.17
CA ALA A 514 8.36 -4.98 -16.98
C ALA A 514 8.81 -5.90 -15.83
N ALA A 515 8.96 -7.21 -16.02
CA ALA A 515 9.36 -8.18 -15.00
C ALA A 515 10.69 -7.84 -14.33
N GLN A 516 11.75 -7.52 -15.09
CA GLN A 516 13.02 -6.97 -14.59
C GLN A 516 12.82 -5.73 -13.71
N MET A 517 11.86 -4.90 -14.10
CA MET A 517 11.46 -3.73 -13.34
C MET A 517 10.74 -4.10 -12.01
N PHE A 518 10.12 -5.26 -11.78
CA PHE A 518 9.47 -5.53 -10.46
C PHE A 518 10.44 -5.59 -9.26
N THR A 519 11.73 -5.67 -9.55
CA THR A 519 12.77 -6.24 -8.71
C THR A 519 14.00 -5.34 -8.76
N GLN A 520 14.35 -4.83 -9.95
CA GLN A 520 14.93 -3.49 -10.05
C GLN A 520 13.84 -2.41 -9.88
N ARG A 521 13.31 -2.27 -8.65
CA ARG A 521 12.70 -1.02 -8.17
C ARG A 521 11.56 -0.40 -9.07
N LYS A 522 10.59 -1.11 -9.72
CA LYS A 522 9.59 -0.57 -10.75
C LYS A 522 8.24 -1.39 -11.18
N LYS A 523 6.93 -1.10 -10.81
CA LYS A 523 5.64 -1.59 -11.53
C LYS A 523 4.19 -0.91 -11.33
N ASN A 524 2.98 -1.46 -11.77
CA ASN A 524 1.82 -0.84 -12.57
C ASN A 524 0.21 -0.76 -12.22
N GLN A 525 -0.34 0.41 -11.78
CA GLN A 525 -1.74 1.07 -11.76
C GLN A 525 -1.90 2.43 -12.52
N PHE A 526 -1.22 3.53 -12.13
CA PHE A 526 -1.29 4.85 -12.83
C PHE A 526 -0.60 4.74 -14.21
N PHE A 527 -0.64 5.75 -15.11
CA PHE A 527 0.26 5.76 -16.29
C PHE A 527 1.06 7.05 -16.45
N ILE A 528 2.14 7.11 -15.68
CA ILE A 528 3.13 8.18 -15.59
C ILE A 528 4.49 7.54 -15.86
N SER A 529 5.02 7.76 -17.06
CA SER A 529 6.25 7.15 -17.55
C SER A 529 6.98 8.07 -18.55
N CYS A 530 7.81 7.51 -19.42
CA CYS A 530 8.73 8.23 -20.31
C CYS A 530 9.72 9.10 -19.51
N SER A 531 10.86 8.50 -19.20
CA SER A 531 11.83 9.08 -18.28
C SER A 531 12.45 10.37 -18.83
N ASP A 532 12.43 11.44 -18.04
CA ASP A 532 13.23 12.66 -18.29
C ASP A 532 14.49 12.71 -17.42
N GLN A 533 14.77 11.63 -16.66
CA GLN A 533 15.84 11.52 -15.69
C GLN A 533 15.80 12.60 -14.58
N LYS A 534 14.64 13.25 -14.38
CA LYS A 534 14.45 14.37 -13.44
C LYS A 534 13.22 14.16 -12.54
N ASN A 535 12.03 14.21 -13.12
CA ASN A 535 10.74 14.11 -12.41
C ASN A 535 10.10 12.72 -12.56
N VAL A 536 10.37 12.07 -13.70
CA VAL A 536 9.93 10.71 -14.01
C VAL A 536 11.15 9.90 -14.40
N LEU A 537 11.35 8.76 -13.74
CA LEU A 537 12.53 7.91 -13.84
C LEU A 537 12.20 6.51 -14.38
N ASN A 538 10.94 6.06 -14.29
CA ASN A 538 10.52 4.77 -14.83
C ASN A 538 10.42 4.78 -16.38
N THR A 539 10.70 3.62 -16.97
CA THR A 539 11.04 3.46 -18.39
C THR A 539 10.10 2.50 -19.14
N ILE A 540 8.88 2.26 -18.64
CA ILE A 540 7.93 1.37 -19.33
C ILE A 540 7.38 2.02 -20.60
N GLY A 541 7.07 3.32 -20.57
CA GLY A 541 6.74 4.07 -21.79
C GLY A 541 7.88 4.03 -22.82
N ASP A 542 9.13 4.05 -22.35
CA ASP A 542 10.31 3.89 -23.21
C ASP A 542 10.44 2.49 -23.81
N ALA A 543 10.10 1.44 -23.06
CA ALA A 543 10.06 0.06 -23.55
C ALA A 543 8.98 -0.12 -24.63
N ILE A 544 7.75 0.36 -24.36
CA ILE A 544 6.62 0.32 -25.30
C ILE A 544 6.97 1.02 -26.62
N VAL A 545 7.52 2.24 -26.56
CA VAL A 545 7.96 2.96 -27.77
C VAL A 545 9.01 2.16 -28.54
N LYS A 546 10.04 1.62 -27.86
CA LYS A 546 11.07 0.80 -28.50
C LYS A 546 10.49 -0.47 -29.14
N ARG A 547 9.56 -1.14 -28.48
CA ARG A 547 8.96 -2.39 -28.95
C ARG A 547 8.02 -2.16 -30.14
N ILE A 548 7.25 -1.07 -30.14
CA ILE A 548 6.43 -0.66 -31.28
C ILE A 548 7.30 -0.28 -32.48
N LEU A 549 8.32 0.57 -32.28
CA LEU A 549 9.26 0.96 -33.36
C LEU A 549 9.97 -0.26 -33.95
N ARG A 550 10.37 -1.22 -33.10
CA ARG A 550 10.91 -2.50 -33.54
C ARG A 550 9.90 -3.28 -34.41
N ALA A 551 8.65 -3.43 -33.97
CA ALA A 551 7.61 -4.12 -34.75
C ALA A 551 7.45 -3.52 -36.15
N HIS A 552 7.33 -2.19 -36.22
CA HIS A 552 7.21 -1.44 -37.46
C HIS A 552 8.44 -1.64 -38.36
N SER A 553 9.65 -1.53 -37.82
CA SER A 553 10.89 -1.76 -38.58
C SER A 553 11.07 -3.21 -39.07
N GLU A 554 10.50 -4.19 -38.36
CA GLU A 554 10.50 -5.60 -38.75
C GLU A 554 9.29 -5.99 -39.63
N GLY A 555 8.38 -5.06 -39.93
CA GLY A 555 7.14 -5.34 -40.68
C GLY A 555 6.16 -6.28 -39.96
N LYS A 556 6.30 -6.46 -38.63
CA LYS A 556 5.51 -7.43 -37.85
C LYS A 556 4.26 -6.80 -37.28
N LYS A 557 3.15 -7.56 -37.34
CA LYS A 557 1.91 -7.18 -36.65
C LYS A 557 2.18 -7.10 -35.15
N TYR A 558 1.86 -5.97 -34.55
CA TYR A 558 1.96 -5.77 -33.11
C TYR A 558 0.91 -4.77 -32.65
N ARG A 559 0.13 -5.15 -31.63
CA ARG A 559 -0.89 -4.30 -31.04
C ARG A 559 -0.59 -4.12 -29.56
N VAL A 560 -0.84 -2.93 -29.07
CA VAL A 560 -0.78 -2.52 -27.67
C VAL A 560 -2.10 -1.86 -27.35
N PHE A 561 -2.78 -2.29 -26.29
CA PHE A 561 -3.98 -1.62 -25.82
C PHE A 561 -3.66 -0.90 -24.50
N VAL A 562 -4.48 0.07 -24.12
CA VAL A 562 -4.35 0.79 -22.85
C VAL A 562 -5.75 1.13 -22.38
N VAL A 563 -6.10 0.78 -21.15
CA VAL A 563 -7.41 0.99 -20.55
C VAL A 563 -7.19 1.71 -19.22
N ILE A 564 -7.35 3.02 -19.19
CA ILE A 564 -7.07 3.87 -18.03
C ILE A 564 -8.35 4.46 -17.45
N PRO A 565 -8.38 4.85 -16.16
CA PRO A 565 -9.52 5.58 -15.65
C PRO A 565 -9.62 6.92 -16.39
N LEU A 566 -10.81 7.29 -16.87
CA LEU A 566 -11.03 8.55 -17.59
C LEU A 566 -10.63 9.78 -16.76
N LEU A 567 -10.77 9.69 -15.43
CA LEU A 567 -10.31 10.70 -14.47
C LEU A 567 -9.56 10.04 -13.30
N PRO A 568 -8.54 10.70 -12.73
CA PRO A 568 -7.91 10.32 -11.46
C PRO A 568 -8.92 10.20 -10.31
N GLY A 569 -8.72 9.22 -9.44
CA GLY A 569 -9.63 8.92 -8.32
C GLY A 569 -9.41 9.79 -7.08
N PHE A 570 -9.67 11.09 -7.21
CA PHE A 570 -9.62 12.07 -6.12
C PHE A 570 -10.90 12.90 -6.11
N GLU A 571 -11.30 13.43 -4.95
CA GLU A 571 -12.42 14.36 -4.86
C GLU A 571 -12.12 15.64 -5.66
N GLY A 572 -13.07 16.07 -6.49
CA GLY A 572 -12.98 17.36 -7.18
C GLY A 572 -14.02 17.53 -8.27
N ASP A 573 -14.58 18.73 -8.37
CA ASP A 573 -15.57 19.07 -9.39
C ASP A 573 -14.92 19.22 -10.78
N ILE A 574 -15.07 18.21 -11.62
CA ILE A 574 -14.56 18.20 -13.00
C ILE A 574 -15.20 19.29 -13.88
N SER A 575 -16.39 19.80 -13.55
CA SER A 575 -17.02 20.92 -14.28
C SER A 575 -16.25 22.23 -14.15
N GLN A 576 -15.44 22.37 -13.09
CA GLN A 576 -14.54 23.50 -12.84
C GLN A 576 -13.08 23.18 -13.24
N GLY A 577 -12.85 22.08 -13.96
CA GLY A 577 -11.51 21.58 -14.34
C GLY A 577 -10.91 20.60 -13.34
N GLY A 578 -11.66 20.17 -12.32
CA GLY A 578 -11.20 19.24 -11.29
C GLY A 578 -10.38 19.90 -10.19
N GLY A 579 -10.15 19.17 -9.10
CA GLY A 579 -9.27 19.62 -8.01
C GLY A 579 -7.79 19.59 -8.40
N ASN A 580 -6.94 20.30 -7.64
CA ASN A 580 -5.48 20.36 -7.89
C ASN A 580 -4.82 18.98 -8.03
N ALA A 581 -5.27 17.98 -7.26
CA ALA A 581 -4.80 16.59 -7.35
C ALA A 581 -5.20 15.91 -8.67
N ILE A 582 -6.43 16.11 -9.14
CA ILE A 582 -6.91 15.63 -10.44
C ILE A 582 -6.04 16.23 -11.56
N GLN A 583 -5.85 17.55 -11.56
CA GLN A 583 -5.05 18.24 -12.57
C GLN A 583 -3.58 17.78 -12.55
N ALA A 584 -2.97 17.64 -11.37
CA ALA A 584 -1.58 17.18 -11.24
C ALA A 584 -1.35 15.80 -11.85
N ILE A 585 -2.26 14.84 -11.62
CA ILE A 585 -2.16 13.50 -12.21
C ILE A 585 -2.49 13.53 -13.72
N LEU A 586 -3.47 14.33 -14.15
CA LEU A 586 -3.77 14.51 -15.58
C LEU A 586 -2.56 15.08 -16.33
N HIS A 587 -1.84 16.06 -15.76
CA HIS A 587 -0.60 16.58 -16.34
C HIS A 587 0.39 15.46 -16.65
N PHE A 588 0.70 14.61 -15.67
CA PHE A 588 1.68 13.53 -15.85
C PHE A 588 1.17 12.38 -16.75
N THR A 589 -0.13 12.10 -16.73
CA THR A 589 -0.77 11.17 -17.66
C THR A 589 -0.65 11.66 -19.11
N TYR A 590 -1.03 12.92 -19.38
CA TYR A 590 -0.89 13.53 -20.70
C TYR A 590 0.56 13.72 -21.12
N ARG A 591 1.49 14.01 -20.19
CA ARG A 591 2.93 14.05 -20.47
C ARG A 591 3.44 12.71 -20.99
N THR A 592 2.85 11.61 -20.54
CA THR A 592 3.26 10.26 -20.96
C THR A 592 2.66 9.87 -22.32
N PHE A 593 1.43 10.31 -22.64
CA PHE A 593 0.73 9.85 -23.85
C PHE A 593 0.48 10.88 -24.96
N SER A 594 0.49 12.20 -24.72
CA SER A 594 -0.14 13.13 -25.67
C SER A 594 0.55 13.26 -27.04
N VAL A 595 -0.25 13.37 -28.10
CA VAL A 595 0.19 13.75 -29.46
C VAL A 595 0.58 15.24 -29.54
N CYS A 596 0.09 16.07 -28.61
CA CYS A 596 0.34 17.51 -28.61
C CYS A 596 1.71 17.85 -28.03
N ARG A 597 2.63 18.34 -28.89
CA ARG A 597 3.87 19.03 -28.48
C ARG A 597 3.57 20.43 -27.93
N THR A 598 2.89 20.51 -26.78
CA THR A 598 2.78 21.75 -25.98
C THR A 598 3.81 21.73 -24.86
N ILE A 599 4.21 22.92 -24.38
CA ILE A 599 5.11 23.11 -23.22
C ILE A 599 4.65 22.27 -22.01
N ASN A 600 3.35 22.06 -21.88
CA ASN A 600 2.70 21.44 -20.73
C ASN A 600 2.60 19.90 -20.85
N ARG A 601 2.96 19.32 -22.00
CA ARG A 601 2.82 17.88 -22.31
C ARG A 601 4.10 17.24 -22.85
N GLY A 602 5.06 18.04 -23.31
CA GLY A 602 6.43 17.62 -23.56
C GLY A 602 6.63 16.79 -24.83
N GLU A 603 7.88 16.72 -25.28
CA GLU A 603 8.27 16.08 -26.55
C GLU A 603 8.52 14.57 -26.39
N GLN A 604 8.59 14.07 -25.15
CA GLN A 604 9.04 12.71 -24.81
C GLN A 604 7.90 11.69 -24.62
N SER A 605 6.64 12.09 -24.89
CA SER A 605 5.49 11.19 -24.78
C SER A 605 5.57 10.02 -25.77
N ILE A 606 4.85 8.93 -25.48
CA ILE A 606 4.77 7.76 -26.35
C ILE A 606 4.30 8.16 -27.75
N LEU A 607 3.15 8.82 -27.86
CA LEU A 607 2.56 9.11 -29.17
C LEU A 607 3.34 10.19 -29.94
N SER A 608 3.97 11.17 -29.27
CA SER A 608 4.82 12.14 -29.97
C SER A 608 6.06 11.49 -30.58
N ARG A 609 6.70 10.55 -29.87
CA ARG A 609 7.87 9.80 -30.35
C ARG A 609 7.52 8.79 -31.45
N LEU A 610 6.36 8.15 -31.37
CA LEU A 610 5.87 7.30 -32.44
C LEU A 610 5.53 8.14 -33.68
N LYS A 611 4.75 9.23 -33.54
CA LYS A 611 4.38 10.09 -34.66
C LYS A 611 5.56 10.72 -35.40
N GLU A 612 6.65 11.00 -34.69
CA GLU A 612 7.90 11.48 -35.30
C GLU A 612 8.61 10.45 -36.19
N GLN A 613 8.50 9.15 -35.85
CA GLN A 613 9.23 8.07 -36.53
C GLN A 613 8.38 7.34 -37.58
N MET A 614 7.06 7.25 -37.39
CA MET A 614 6.14 6.48 -38.26
C MET A 614 4.89 7.27 -38.69
N GLN A 615 4.91 8.60 -38.59
CA GLN A 615 3.78 9.48 -38.94
C GLN A 615 2.47 8.98 -38.29
N ASP A 616 1.34 8.94 -38.99
CA ASP A 616 0.06 8.50 -38.39
C ASP A 616 -0.13 6.97 -38.35
N GLU A 617 0.87 6.17 -38.77
CA GLU A 617 0.83 4.71 -38.63
C GLU A 617 0.84 4.23 -37.18
N TRP A 618 1.21 5.07 -36.20
CA TRP A 618 1.14 4.71 -34.76
C TRP A 618 -0.24 4.25 -34.32
N THR A 619 -1.29 4.74 -35.01
CA THR A 619 -2.69 4.33 -34.82
C THR A 619 -2.91 2.84 -35.05
N GLN A 620 -2.03 2.17 -35.81
CA GLN A 620 -2.03 0.72 -36.04
C GLN A 620 -1.25 -0.07 -34.99
N TYR A 621 -0.60 0.57 -34.01
CA TYR A 621 0.19 -0.15 -33.00
C TYR A 621 -0.31 0.05 -31.58
N ILE A 622 -0.96 1.17 -31.27
CA ILE A 622 -1.42 1.47 -29.91
C ILE A 622 -2.83 2.10 -29.88
N SER A 623 -3.70 1.57 -29.01
CA SER A 623 -5.03 2.10 -28.74
C SER A 623 -5.16 2.50 -27.27
N LEU A 624 -5.70 3.70 -27.01
CA LEU A 624 -5.96 4.20 -25.66
C LEU A 624 -7.46 4.39 -25.43
N CYS A 625 -7.93 3.79 -24.35
CA CYS A 625 -9.32 3.75 -23.96
C CYS A 625 -9.48 4.06 -22.47
N GLY A 626 -10.67 4.50 -22.09
CA GLY A 626 -11.19 4.40 -20.73
C GLY A 626 -12.49 3.60 -20.71
N LEU A 627 -13.13 3.55 -19.55
CA LEU A 627 -14.38 2.81 -19.35
C LEU A 627 -15.50 3.74 -18.89
N ARG A 628 -16.71 3.54 -19.43
CA ARG A 628 -17.92 4.29 -19.09
C ARG A 628 -19.15 3.41 -19.24
N THR A 629 -20.12 3.60 -18.35
CA THR A 629 -21.43 2.94 -18.44
C THR A 629 -22.57 3.95 -18.24
N HIS A 630 -23.79 3.49 -18.44
CA HIS A 630 -25.02 4.24 -18.16
C HIS A 630 -26.07 3.34 -17.49
N SER A 631 -27.05 3.96 -16.85
CA SER A 631 -28.27 3.31 -16.40
C SER A 631 -29.42 4.32 -16.44
N GLU A 632 -30.63 3.89 -16.11
CA GLU A 632 -31.70 4.82 -15.72
C GLU A 632 -31.59 5.14 -14.21
N LEU A 633 -31.92 6.37 -13.83
CA LEU A 633 -32.10 6.77 -12.44
C LEU A 633 -33.33 7.68 -12.35
N GLY A 634 -34.43 7.16 -11.78
CA GLY A 634 -35.73 7.82 -11.88
C GLY A 634 -36.29 7.67 -13.30
N GLN A 635 -36.46 8.79 -14.01
CA GLN A 635 -36.94 8.82 -15.41
C GLN A 635 -35.85 9.23 -16.42
N SER A 636 -34.67 9.64 -15.96
CA SER A 636 -33.60 10.13 -16.82
C SER A 636 -32.45 9.11 -16.91
N PRO A 637 -31.88 8.91 -18.10
CA PRO A 637 -30.59 8.24 -18.23
C PRO A 637 -29.52 8.99 -17.43
N VAL A 638 -28.61 8.26 -16.80
CA VAL A 638 -27.41 8.79 -16.14
C VAL A 638 -26.17 8.02 -16.60
N THR A 639 -25.01 8.67 -16.57
CA THR A 639 -23.72 8.03 -16.86
C THR A 639 -22.72 8.29 -15.75
N GLU A 640 -21.81 7.33 -15.55
CA GLU A 640 -20.60 7.53 -14.77
C GLU A 640 -19.45 6.77 -15.45
N LEU A 641 -18.22 7.24 -15.26
CA LEU A 641 -17.04 6.47 -15.69
C LEU A 641 -16.93 5.20 -14.83
N ILE A 642 -16.41 4.09 -15.38
CA ILE A 642 -16.05 2.94 -14.54
C ILE A 642 -14.59 3.15 -14.13
N TYR A 643 -14.34 3.23 -12.82
CA TYR A 643 -13.01 3.56 -12.33
C TYR A 643 -12.07 2.37 -12.39
N VAL A 644 -10.99 2.55 -13.14
CA VAL A 644 -10.00 1.50 -13.41
C VAL A 644 -8.90 1.52 -12.35
N HIS A 645 -9.09 0.70 -11.29
CA HIS A 645 -8.22 0.67 -10.10
C HIS A 645 -7.20 -0.47 -10.06
N SER A 646 -7.29 -1.40 -11.00
CA SER A 646 -6.60 -2.69 -10.92
C SER A 646 -5.07 -2.55 -11.10
N LYS A 647 -4.33 -3.65 -11.29
CA LYS A 647 -2.89 -3.59 -11.60
C LYS A 647 -2.46 -4.82 -12.39
N ALA A 648 -2.48 -4.76 -13.72
CA ALA A 648 -2.31 -5.97 -14.54
C ALA A 648 -1.59 -5.72 -15.87
N LEU A 649 -0.97 -6.77 -16.40
CA LEU A 649 -0.37 -6.85 -17.73
C LEU A 649 -0.49 -8.30 -18.23
N ILE A 650 -0.79 -8.52 -19.51
CA ILE A 650 -0.92 -9.84 -20.15
C ILE A 650 0.01 -9.85 -21.37
N ALA A 651 0.78 -10.90 -21.60
CA ALA A 651 1.58 -10.97 -22.83
C ALA A 651 1.42 -12.27 -23.59
N ASP A 652 1.29 -12.12 -24.91
CA ASP A 652 1.22 -13.20 -25.92
C ASP A 652 0.20 -14.31 -25.62
N ASP A 653 -0.87 -14.00 -24.87
CA ASP A 653 -1.79 -14.98 -24.28
C ASP A 653 -1.05 -16.17 -23.63
N ARG A 654 0.12 -15.95 -23.01
CA ARG A 654 1.00 -16.96 -22.39
C ARG A 654 1.45 -16.66 -20.97
N CYS A 655 1.37 -15.40 -20.56
CA CYS A 655 1.77 -14.98 -19.23
C CYS A 655 1.04 -13.71 -18.84
N TYR A 656 0.97 -13.46 -17.54
CA TYR A 656 0.42 -12.23 -17.00
C TYR A 656 1.12 -11.85 -15.70
N ILE A 657 1.02 -10.59 -15.34
CA ILE A 657 1.48 -10.08 -14.05
C ILE A 657 0.35 -9.31 -13.39
N ILE A 658 0.06 -9.61 -12.12
CA ILE A 658 -0.85 -8.81 -11.29
C ILE A 658 -0.26 -8.53 -9.91
N GLY A 659 -0.58 -7.35 -9.37
CA GLY A 659 -0.16 -6.94 -8.04
C GLY A 659 -0.88 -5.71 -7.50
N SER A 660 -0.14 -4.87 -6.78
CA SER A 660 -0.60 -3.63 -6.16
C SER A 660 0.09 -2.34 -6.67
N ALA A 661 1.25 -2.46 -7.31
CA ALA A 661 2.09 -1.34 -7.77
C ALA A 661 1.46 -0.45 -8.87
N ASN A 662 1.96 0.79 -9.09
CA ASN A 662 1.48 1.96 -9.89
C ASN A 662 2.47 2.39 -11.04
N ILE A 663 2.12 2.48 -12.37
CA ILE A 663 3.07 3.00 -13.43
C ILE A 663 3.19 4.49 -13.19
N ASN A 664 4.10 4.79 -12.28
CA ASN A 664 4.48 6.05 -11.71
C ASN A 664 5.70 5.71 -10.85
N ASP A 665 6.65 6.62 -10.73
CA ASP A 665 7.78 6.46 -9.84
C ASP A 665 7.40 6.11 -8.39
N ARG A 666 6.24 6.54 -7.85
CA ARG A 666 5.75 6.22 -6.49
C ARG A 666 5.76 4.73 -6.15
N SER A 667 5.13 3.91 -6.95
CA SER A 667 5.10 2.46 -6.71
C SER A 667 6.09 1.73 -7.60
N MET A 668 6.66 2.43 -8.58
CA MET A 668 7.82 1.93 -9.25
C MET A 668 9.00 1.85 -8.27
N LEU A 669 9.60 2.97 -7.88
CA LEU A 669 11.00 3.09 -7.42
C LEU A 669 11.45 2.18 -6.25
N GLY A 670 10.57 1.45 -5.57
CA GLY A 670 10.87 0.48 -4.50
C GLY A 670 11.44 1.09 -3.21
N SER A 671 12.01 2.30 -3.32
CA SER A 671 12.40 3.20 -2.23
C SER A 671 11.29 4.22 -1.90
N ARG A 672 10.08 3.98 -2.40
CA ARG A 672 8.89 4.82 -2.23
C ARG A 672 7.78 3.97 -1.60
N ASP A 673 6.65 3.74 -2.25
CA ASP A 673 5.58 2.88 -1.70
C ASP A 673 6.02 1.40 -1.74
N SER A 674 5.58 0.60 -0.75
CA SER A 674 5.76 -0.86 -0.79
C SER A 674 4.62 -1.52 -1.52
N GLU A 675 4.95 -2.59 -2.26
CA GLU A 675 4.07 -3.20 -3.24
C GLU A 675 4.35 -4.70 -3.37
N LEU A 676 3.38 -5.45 -3.87
CA LEU A 676 3.47 -6.89 -4.12
C LEU A 676 2.90 -7.24 -5.49
N ALA A 677 3.43 -8.27 -6.14
CA ALA A 677 2.88 -8.84 -7.36
C ALA A 677 3.34 -10.27 -7.63
N VAL A 678 2.59 -10.97 -8.47
CA VAL A 678 2.89 -12.30 -9.00
C VAL A 678 3.01 -12.23 -10.51
N LEU A 679 4.10 -12.79 -11.04
CA LEU A 679 4.23 -13.14 -12.46
C LEU A 679 3.80 -14.60 -12.61
N VAL A 680 2.87 -14.84 -13.52
CA VAL A 680 2.40 -16.17 -13.89
C VAL A 680 2.73 -16.39 -15.36
N GLU A 681 3.40 -17.51 -15.64
CA GLU A 681 3.74 -17.95 -16.98
C GLU A 681 3.10 -19.33 -17.14
N ASP A 682 2.23 -19.49 -18.13
CA ASP A 682 1.65 -20.80 -18.42
C ASP A 682 2.78 -21.73 -18.89
N GLU A 683 2.86 -22.94 -18.35
CA GLU A 683 3.69 -24.03 -18.90
C GLU A 683 2.90 -24.86 -19.92
N GLU A 684 1.64 -25.14 -19.62
CA GLU A 684 0.68 -25.81 -20.52
C GLU A 684 0.36 -24.98 -21.77
N ARG A 685 -0.02 -25.66 -22.86
CA ARG A 685 -0.37 -25.02 -24.14
C ARG A 685 -1.71 -25.50 -24.66
N VAL A 686 -2.50 -24.58 -25.20
CA VAL A 686 -3.77 -24.85 -25.88
C VAL A 686 -3.78 -24.22 -27.28
N PRO A 687 -4.44 -24.86 -28.27
CA PRO A 687 -4.65 -24.26 -29.59
C PRO A 687 -5.44 -22.94 -29.50
N SER A 688 -4.97 -21.95 -30.25
CA SER A 688 -5.54 -20.61 -30.40
C SER A 688 -5.15 -20.04 -31.77
N VAL A 689 -5.43 -18.77 -32.01
CA VAL A 689 -5.10 -18.03 -33.24
C VAL A 689 -4.37 -16.71 -32.90
N MET A 690 -3.45 -16.28 -33.75
CA MET A 690 -2.73 -15.01 -33.60
C MET A 690 -2.39 -14.43 -34.98
N ASN A 691 -3.00 -13.30 -35.35
CA ASN A 691 -2.91 -12.71 -36.70
C ASN A 691 -3.32 -13.69 -37.82
N GLY A 692 -4.39 -14.46 -37.62
CA GLY A 692 -4.90 -15.47 -38.55
C GLY A 692 -4.13 -16.80 -38.59
N GLU A 693 -2.96 -16.88 -37.97
CA GLU A 693 -2.11 -18.07 -37.93
C GLU A 693 -2.42 -18.96 -36.71
N GLU A 694 -2.20 -20.28 -36.84
CA GLU A 694 -2.29 -21.20 -35.71
C GLU A 694 -1.30 -20.82 -34.60
N TYR A 695 -1.81 -20.74 -33.36
CA TYR A 695 -1.02 -20.30 -32.22
C TYR A 695 -1.19 -21.23 -31.03
N GLN A 696 -0.14 -21.34 -30.20
CA GLN A 696 -0.13 -22.13 -28.97
C GLN A 696 -0.11 -21.16 -27.78
N ALA A 697 -1.30 -20.91 -27.22
CA ALA A 697 -1.50 -20.01 -26.09
C ALA A 697 -1.38 -20.75 -24.76
N GLY A 698 -1.16 -20.02 -23.67
CA GLY A 698 -1.31 -20.50 -22.30
C GLY A 698 -2.79 -20.48 -21.88
N PRO A 699 -3.32 -21.55 -21.25
CA PRO A 699 -4.73 -21.63 -20.91
C PRO A 699 -5.18 -20.55 -19.93
N LEU A 700 -4.38 -20.20 -18.91
CA LEU A 700 -4.76 -19.19 -17.92
C LEU A 700 -4.72 -17.78 -18.51
N ALA A 701 -3.64 -17.41 -19.21
CA ALA A 701 -3.50 -16.10 -19.83
C ALA A 701 -4.55 -15.87 -20.94
N LEU A 702 -4.80 -16.86 -21.81
CA LEU A 702 -5.85 -16.80 -22.82
C LEU A 702 -7.23 -16.61 -22.20
N ALA A 703 -7.60 -17.43 -21.22
CA ALA A 703 -8.91 -17.35 -20.57
C ALA A 703 -9.12 -16.01 -19.85
N LEU A 704 -8.08 -15.51 -19.18
CA LEU A 704 -8.07 -14.19 -18.57
C LEU A 704 -8.32 -13.09 -19.62
N ARG A 705 -7.58 -13.08 -20.74
CA ARG A 705 -7.77 -12.09 -21.81
C ARG A 705 -9.15 -12.21 -22.46
N LYS A 706 -9.65 -13.42 -22.72
CA LYS A 706 -11.00 -13.66 -23.26
C LYS A 706 -12.06 -13.02 -22.36
N GLU A 707 -12.04 -13.28 -21.06
CA GLU A 707 -12.99 -12.70 -20.11
C GLU A 707 -12.86 -11.17 -20.02
N CYS A 708 -11.63 -10.62 -20.09
CA CYS A 708 -11.43 -9.18 -20.17
C CYS A 708 -12.10 -8.56 -21.40
N PHE A 709 -11.85 -9.09 -22.60
CA PHE A 709 -12.42 -8.56 -23.84
C PHE A 709 -13.94 -8.77 -23.87
N SER A 710 -14.40 -9.89 -23.33
CA SER A 710 -15.82 -10.24 -23.24
C SER A 710 -16.62 -9.23 -22.40
N VAL A 711 -16.09 -8.79 -21.25
CA VAL A 711 -16.71 -7.74 -20.43
C VAL A 711 -16.60 -6.36 -21.11
N LEU A 712 -15.45 -6.03 -21.69
CA LEU A 712 -15.20 -4.69 -22.24
C LEU A 712 -15.99 -4.37 -23.51
N LEU A 713 -16.14 -5.36 -24.39
CA LEU A 713 -16.82 -5.25 -25.69
C LEU A 713 -18.26 -5.78 -25.64
N GLY A 714 -18.73 -6.28 -24.50
CA GLY A 714 -20.07 -6.84 -24.35
C GLY A 714 -20.28 -8.17 -25.09
N ALA A 715 -19.22 -8.95 -25.32
CA ALA A 715 -19.26 -10.16 -26.16
C ALA A 715 -20.22 -11.25 -25.66
N LYS A 716 -20.59 -11.25 -24.36
CA LYS A 716 -21.62 -12.18 -23.83
C LYS A 716 -23.01 -11.88 -24.40
N SER A 717 -23.25 -10.64 -24.84
CA SER A 717 -24.51 -10.17 -25.42
C SER A 717 -24.52 -10.19 -26.94
N ASP A 718 -23.36 -10.31 -27.59
CA ASP A 718 -23.22 -10.40 -29.05
C ASP A 718 -22.39 -11.63 -29.47
N PRO A 719 -23.04 -12.76 -29.82
CA PRO A 719 -22.35 -13.99 -30.20
C PRO A 719 -21.61 -13.90 -31.55
N ASN A 720 -21.77 -12.81 -32.31
CA ASN A 720 -21.05 -12.60 -33.57
C ASN A 720 -19.67 -11.93 -33.34
N LEU A 721 -19.44 -11.39 -32.14
CA LEU A 721 -18.23 -10.66 -31.80
C LEU A 721 -17.06 -11.61 -31.51
N ASN A 722 -16.30 -11.93 -32.55
CA ASN A 722 -15.09 -12.75 -32.43
C ASN A 722 -14.00 -12.00 -31.64
N ILE A 723 -13.60 -12.57 -30.50
CA ILE A 723 -12.53 -12.06 -29.60
C ILE A 723 -11.35 -13.03 -29.49
N ASP A 724 -11.21 -13.99 -30.40
CA ASP A 724 -10.23 -15.08 -30.30
C ASP A 724 -8.84 -14.64 -30.75
N ASP A 725 -8.74 -13.89 -31.85
CA ASP A 725 -7.51 -13.28 -32.34
C ASP A 725 -7.38 -11.84 -31.83
N PRO A 726 -6.46 -11.55 -30.90
CA PRO A 726 -6.34 -10.23 -30.31
C PRO A 726 -5.53 -9.23 -31.15
N VAL A 727 -4.94 -9.61 -32.29
CA VAL A 727 -4.01 -8.74 -33.03
C VAL A 727 -4.36 -8.49 -34.49
N CYS A 728 -5.26 -9.29 -35.09
CA CYS A 728 -5.67 -9.12 -36.48
C CYS A 728 -6.38 -7.77 -36.74
N ASP A 729 -6.35 -7.34 -37.99
CA ASP A 729 -6.73 -5.98 -38.39
C ASP A 729 -8.23 -5.73 -38.20
N ASN A 730 -9.06 -6.74 -38.48
CA ASN A 730 -10.50 -6.71 -38.22
C ASN A 730 -10.81 -6.54 -36.73
N PHE A 731 -10.16 -7.31 -35.84
CA PHE A 731 -10.39 -7.17 -34.41
C PHE A 731 -9.91 -5.79 -33.90
N PHE A 732 -8.71 -5.37 -34.29
CA PHE A 732 -8.13 -4.14 -33.77
C PHE A 732 -8.85 -2.89 -34.29
N ASN A 733 -9.11 -2.80 -35.60
CA ASN A 733 -9.72 -1.61 -36.21
C ASN A 733 -11.25 -1.64 -36.11
N ASP A 734 -11.88 -2.67 -36.67
CA ASP A 734 -13.33 -2.73 -36.91
C ASP A 734 -14.15 -3.20 -35.71
N VAL A 735 -13.52 -3.83 -34.70
CA VAL A 735 -14.15 -4.18 -33.43
C VAL A 735 -13.67 -3.23 -32.33
N TRP A 736 -12.42 -3.34 -31.87
CA TRP A 736 -11.92 -2.62 -30.69
C TRP A 736 -11.99 -1.09 -30.82
N ASN A 737 -11.30 -0.51 -31.82
CA ASN A 737 -11.25 0.95 -31.97
C ASN A 737 -12.60 1.52 -32.40
N LYS A 738 -13.33 0.83 -33.29
CA LYS A 738 -14.67 1.24 -33.74
C LYS A 738 -15.67 1.32 -32.58
N ILE A 739 -15.76 0.29 -31.73
CA ILE A 739 -16.65 0.30 -30.55
C ILE A 739 -16.24 1.43 -29.60
N ALA A 740 -14.94 1.57 -29.29
CA ALA A 740 -14.43 2.63 -28.43
C ALA A 740 -14.77 4.05 -28.96
N GLN A 741 -14.73 4.25 -30.28
CA GLN A 741 -15.06 5.52 -30.93
C GLN A 741 -16.57 5.78 -30.95
N THR A 742 -17.37 4.81 -31.38
CA THR A 742 -18.84 4.92 -31.45
C THR A 742 -19.43 5.19 -30.06
N ASN A 743 -18.99 4.44 -29.04
CA ASN A 743 -19.43 4.66 -27.67
C ASN A 743 -19.07 6.07 -27.18
N ALA A 744 -17.84 6.54 -27.39
CA ALA A 744 -17.40 7.88 -26.97
C ALA A 744 -18.27 9.00 -27.60
N ILE A 745 -18.57 8.89 -28.89
CA ILE A 745 -19.43 9.84 -29.61
C ILE A 745 -20.87 9.85 -29.05
N ILE A 746 -21.44 8.67 -28.77
CA ILE A 746 -22.78 8.55 -28.19
C ILE A 746 -22.80 9.14 -26.77
N TYR A 747 -21.82 8.83 -25.93
CA TYR A 747 -21.71 9.38 -24.57
C TYR A 747 -21.56 10.91 -24.56
N GLU A 748 -20.74 11.49 -25.47
CA GLU A 748 -20.64 12.95 -25.65
C GLU A 748 -21.98 13.55 -26.08
N LYS A 749 -22.63 12.97 -27.10
CA LYS A 749 -23.92 13.43 -27.64
C LYS A 749 -25.05 13.40 -26.61
N VAL A 750 -25.16 12.31 -25.85
CA VAL A 750 -26.28 12.09 -24.91
C VAL A 750 -26.09 12.88 -23.62
N PHE A 751 -24.91 12.79 -23.01
CA PHE A 751 -24.67 13.27 -21.65
C PHE A 751 -23.78 14.51 -21.57
N ARG A 752 -23.08 14.87 -22.65
CA ARG A 752 -22.00 15.88 -22.62
C ARG A 752 -20.94 15.58 -21.55
N CYS A 753 -20.71 14.30 -21.25
CA CYS A 753 -19.90 13.88 -20.11
C CYS A 753 -18.40 14.17 -20.31
N LEU A 754 -17.70 14.55 -19.24
CA LEU A 754 -16.26 14.85 -19.25
C LEU A 754 -15.42 13.59 -18.94
N PRO A 755 -14.13 13.55 -19.34
CA PRO A 755 -13.41 14.49 -20.21
C PRO A 755 -13.69 14.27 -21.71
N LEU A 756 -13.36 15.27 -22.56
CA LEU A 756 -13.62 15.27 -24.02
C LEU A 756 -12.50 15.94 -24.82
N ASP A 757 -12.27 15.51 -26.06
CA ASP A 757 -11.28 16.11 -26.98
C ASP A 757 -11.71 17.44 -27.59
N SER A 758 -13.01 17.72 -27.55
CA SER A 758 -13.64 18.98 -27.95
C SER A 758 -13.37 20.14 -26.98
N ILE A 759 -12.81 19.87 -25.80
CA ILE A 759 -12.58 20.87 -24.73
C ILE A 759 -11.08 20.99 -24.43
N ARG A 760 -10.44 22.04 -24.93
CA ARG A 760 -8.99 22.25 -24.91
C ARG A 760 -8.53 23.22 -23.84
N ASN A 761 -9.42 24.07 -23.34
CA ASN A 761 -9.15 25.08 -22.32
C ASN A 761 -10.33 25.23 -21.34
N LEU A 762 -10.11 25.92 -20.21
CA LEU A 762 -11.11 26.14 -19.17
C LEU A 762 -12.30 27.00 -19.63
N ARG A 763 -12.12 27.81 -20.68
CA ARG A 763 -13.21 28.61 -21.26
C ARG A 763 -14.19 27.71 -22.01
N GLU A 764 -13.70 26.86 -22.91
CA GLU A 764 -14.51 25.86 -23.61
C GLU A 764 -15.21 24.92 -22.61
N LEU A 765 -14.56 24.59 -21.50
CA LEU A 765 -15.18 23.81 -20.43
C LEU A 765 -16.38 24.54 -19.80
N GLN A 766 -16.25 25.83 -19.48
CA GLN A 766 -17.35 26.64 -18.96
C GLN A 766 -18.49 26.80 -19.97
N GLU A 767 -18.18 27.05 -21.24
CA GLU A 767 -19.18 27.14 -22.32
C GLU A 767 -19.91 25.78 -22.50
N HIS A 768 -19.19 24.66 -22.39
CA HIS A 768 -19.73 23.30 -22.52
C HIS A 768 -20.63 22.86 -21.35
N VAL A 769 -20.27 23.21 -20.11
CA VAL A 769 -21.02 22.85 -18.88
C VAL A 769 -22.34 23.62 -18.78
N ASN A 770 -22.41 24.83 -19.33
CA ASN A 770 -23.63 25.64 -19.34
C ASN A 770 -24.63 25.23 -20.43
N ALA A 771 -24.27 24.31 -21.33
CA ALA A 771 -25.16 23.82 -22.40
C ALA A 771 -26.02 22.64 -21.93
N GLU A 772 -27.28 22.61 -22.36
CA GLU A 772 -28.20 21.53 -22.02
C GLU A 772 -27.75 20.17 -22.59
N ASN A 773 -27.96 19.09 -21.84
CA ASN A 773 -27.68 17.72 -22.28
C ASN A 773 -28.98 17.00 -22.75
N LEU A 774 -28.82 16.00 -23.62
CA LEU A 774 -29.96 15.29 -24.20
C LEU A 774 -30.70 14.44 -23.16
N SER A 775 -29.97 13.85 -22.21
CA SER A 775 -30.54 13.01 -21.13
C SER A 775 -31.55 13.73 -20.22
N LEU A 776 -31.42 15.05 -20.06
CA LEU A 776 -32.36 15.87 -19.28
C LEU A 776 -33.44 16.52 -20.14
N THR A 777 -33.12 16.93 -21.37
CA THR A 777 -34.05 17.66 -22.25
C THR A 777 -35.00 16.74 -23.03
N TYR A 778 -34.51 15.58 -23.50
CA TYR A 778 -35.27 14.62 -24.29
C TYR A 778 -34.93 13.17 -23.86
N PRO A 779 -35.37 12.72 -22.66
CA PRO A 779 -34.98 11.44 -22.08
C PRO A 779 -35.23 10.23 -22.99
N GLU A 780 -36.39 10.15 -23.65
CA GLU A 780 -36.71 9.01 -24.54
C GLU A 780 -35.79 8.95 -25.76
N LYS A 781 -35.47 10.11 -26.37
CA LYS A 781 -34.49 10.17 -27.46
C LYS A 781 -33.09 9.83 -26.97
N ALA A 782 -32.73 10.21 -25.74
CA ALA A 782 -31.48 9.77 -25.13
C ALA A 782 -31.45 8.24 -24.97
N LYS A 783 -32.55 7.59 -24.58
CA LYS A 783 -32.64 6.12 -24.51
C LYS A 783 -32.49 5.45 -25.87
N GLU A 784 -33.14 5.97 -26.91
CA GLU A 784 -32.99 5.48 -28.30
C GLU A 784 -31.53 5.52 -28.77
N GLU A 785 -30.82 6.62 -28.53
CA GLU A 785 -29.41 6.78 -28.90
C GLU A 785 -28.48 5.83 -28.11
N LEU A 786 -28.83 5.52 -26.86
CA LEU A 786 -28.05 4.63 -26.00
C LEU A 786 -28.18 3.14 -26.38
N GLN A 787 -29.22 2.75 -27.13
CA GLN A 787 -29.35 1.38 -27.67
C GLN A 787 -28.21 1.00 -28.62
N ALA A 788 -27.48 1.98 -29.17
CA ALA A 788 -26.32 1.78 -30.03
C ALA A 788 -24.99 1.62 -29.26
N ILE A 789 -24.97 1.69 -27.93
CA ILE A 789 -23.79 1.40 -27.10
C ILE A 789 -23.50 -0.10 -27.10
N GLN A 790 -22.24 -0.48 -27.36
CA GLN A 790 -21.79 -1.87 -27.27
C GLN A 790 -20.67 -2.01 -26.24
N GLY A 791 -20.90 -2.79 -25.18
CA GLY A 791 -19.94 -2.92 -24.07
C GLY A 791 -19.77 -1.62 -23.28
N ILE A 792 -18.57 -1.43 -22.71
CA ILE A 792 -18.24 -0.31 -21.80
C ILE A 792 -16.96 0.45 -22.18
N LEU A 793 -16.34 0.07 -23.29
CA LEU A 793 -15.10 0.66 -23.78
C LEU A 793 -15.37 2.02 -24.47
N VAL A 794 -14.58 3.05 -24.16
CA VAL A 794 -14.60 4.35 -24.84
C VAL A 794 -13.18 4.80 -25.15
N HIS A 795 -12.96 5.57 -26.21
CA HIS A 795 -11.64 6.18 -26.44
C HIS A 795 -11.24 7.14 -25.32
N PHE A 796 -9.94 7.18 -24.99
CA PHE A 796 -9.41 8.11 -24.02
C PHE A 796 -9.12 9.47 -24.71
N PRO A 797 -9.69 10.59 -24.22
CA PRO A 797 -9.54 11.88 -24.88
C PRO A 797 -8.11 12.43 -24.70
N LEU A 798 -7.34 12.46 -25.79
CA LEU A 798 -5.94 12.89 -25.81
C LEU A 798 -5.74 14.41 -25.80
N HIS A 799 -6.79 15.20 -26.00
CA HIS A 799 -6.79 16.65 -26.19
C HIS A 799 -7.49 17.44 -25.07
N PHE A 800 -8.16 16.76 -24.12
CA PHE A 800 -8.84 17.43 -23.00
C PHE A 800 -7.90 18.34 -22.20
N LEU A 801 -8.24 19.63 -22.09
CA LEU A 801 -7.43 20.67 -21.44
C LEU A 801 -5.98 20.73 -21.94
N CYS A 802 -5.74 20.61 -23.26
CA CYS A 802 -4.39 20.60 -23.84
C CYS A 802 -3.67 21.96 -23.88
N GLU A 803 -4.41 23.06 -23.77
CA GLU A 803 -3.91 24.43 -23.75
C GLU A 803 -3.64 24.92 -22.31
N GLU A 804 -4.11 24.20 -21.29
CA GLU A 804 -3.96 24.54 -19.87
C GLU A 804 -2.66 24.05 -19.24
N TYR A 805 -2.20 24.77 -18.21
CA TYR A 805 -1.09 24.33 -17.35
C TYR A 805 -1.63 23.61 -16.11
N LEU A 806 -1.87 22.30 -16.27
CA LEU A 806 -2.51 21.44 -15.26
C LEU A 806 -1.68 21.14 -13.98
N LEU A 807 -0.53 21.81 -13.77
CA LEU A 807 0.23 21.61 -12.54
C LEU A 807 -0.24 22.58 -11.43
N PRO A 808 -0.30 22.14 -10.15
CA PRO A 808 -0.83 22.96 -9.07
C PRO A 808 -0.18 24.34 -8.96
N PRO A 809 -0.97 25.43 -8.75
CA PRO A 809 -0.46 26.79 -8.68
C PRO A 809 0.60 26.99 -7.57
N LEU A 810 1.55 27.90 -7.76
CA LEU A 810 2.68 28.15 -6.83
C LEU A 810 2.29 28.42 -5.36
N LYS A 811 1.04 28.84 -5.09
CA LYS A 811 0.52 29.14 -3.74
C LYS A 811 -0.41 28.05 -3.18
N SER A 812 -0.63 26.97 -3.92
CA SER A 812 -1.48 25.84 -3.51
C SER A 812 -0.75 24.89 -2.55
N LYS A 813 -1.49 24.19 -1.69
CA LYS A 813 -0.90 23.19 -0.76
C LYS A 813 -0.26 22.04 -1.55
N GLU A 814 -0.86 21.69 -2.67
CA GLU A 814 -0.46 20.63 -3.59
C GLU A 814 0.84 20.97 -4.35
N ARG A 815 1.24 22.25 -4.38
CA ARG A 815 2.56 22.70 -4.88
C ARG A 815 3.60 22.88 -3.77
N MET A 816 3.20 22.86 -2.50
CA MET A 816 4.13 22.84 -1.36
C MET A 816 4.67 21.43 -1.06
N VAL A 817 4.05 20.38 -1.59
CA VAL A 817 4.59 19.02 -1.56
C VAL A 817 5.55 18.79 -2.75
N PRO A 818 6.57 17.92 -2.60
CA PRO A 818 7.48 17.58 -3.70
C PRO A 818 6.75 17.00 -4.92
N MET A 819 7.30 17.20 -6.12
CA MET A 819 6.67 16.72 -7.37
C MET A 819 6.57 15.18 -7.41
N GLU A 820 7.49 14.49 -6.72
CA GLU A 820 7.51 13.04 -6.53
C GLU A 820 6.31 12.49 -5.73
N VAL A 821 5.44 13.35 -5.18
CA VAL A 821 4.15 12.90 -4.61
C VAL A 821 3.17 12.48 -5.70
N TRP A 822 3.24 13.14 -6.85
CA TRP A 822 2.35 13.00 -8.01
C TRP A 822 2.91 12.10 -9.10
N THR A 823 4.24 11.90 -9.12
CA THR A 823 4.91 10.87 -9.93
C THR A 823 5.14 9.61 -9.14
#